data_AF-A0A7W7RL12-F1
#
_entry.id   AF-A0A7W7RL12-F1
#
_cell.length_a   1.000
_cell.length_b   1.000
_cell.length_c   1.000
_cell.angle_alpha   90.00
_cell.angle_beta   90.00
_cell.angle_gamma   90.00
#
_symmetry.space_group_name_H-M   'P 1'
#
loop_
_entity.id
_entity.type
_entity.pdbx_description
1 polymer ?
#
loop_
_entity_poly.entity_id
_entity_poly.type
_entity_poly.pdbx_seq_one_letter_code
_entity_poly.pdbx_strand_id
1 'polypeptide(L)'
;MKLLLRPEAYRAATENGICFHTHEGLVSLTGTSVAQWVDRLAPHLDGTRSLGELTAGLDAVRAELVERLVTELVSAGVVREVPGPGDPEPTTGSPEERFLAYFLPEPGPAFTRYRDGGALVVGSSPIADAVARACADSGIAKVGVVTTDNLAHDPGELAGRVSDTAVVLHARTGPDLRTARLLRELCAGSGAVLGHVVLLGQELWHGPVGRVGEEAATWESGWRRLVAAGRVPEETAGPNTPERPGERAITVAATQLAHRAFRAASGLAPRSEQDELVRIDPRSYASEHHAFLAHPFETEQEPDSETRFTATVAELGSGEPLDETAMSQRTAPLLDRCAGVLLELNERAFTQTPLHVSAATVADPAGLLGPSGQRPTVIGVGTEPAAARYEAALLGYAAYGSLMVDPRRLLGSDLRTRYGDTPEDALHELRSGHRPGFVRGYRLRDQRPCAVPAERAFAVLTGTAPPAWPVTGSAAGYTWREALERALLGHCRALALRHAAASTTPFPAVGLSAAPLDEQGERYRGTLRALGLTPEIHDLGGLLGVPCYLFRVAGTPVSCAVGLTSERALTAGLLDTLLHYQAHHFGDPEYAPPEVPDLPPELRGRPQTPETRSVGLDALVRAAEHAGTCPVAVPLDHDPEVSRRMPYTVQVVLDNG
;
A
#
# COMPACT_ATOMS: atom_id res chain seq x y z
N MET A 1 -40.83 5.40 7.61
CA MET A 1 -40.21 5.09 8.91
C MET A 1 -40.30 6.31 9.82
N LYS A 2 -40.20 6.11 11.13
CA LYS A 2 -40.10 7.15 12.15
C LYS A 2 -38.64 7.36 12.53
N LEU A 3 -38.29 8.52 13.07
CA LEU A 3 -36.92 8.91 13.35
C LEU A 3 -36.65 8.87 14.85
N LEU A 4 -35.61 8.14 15.26
CA LEU A 4 -35.21 7.99 16.65
C LEU A 4 -33.72 8.31 16.81
N LEU A 5 -33.41 9.28 17.67
CA LEU A 5 -32.05 9.58 18.10
C LEU A 5 -31.53 8.42 18.93
N ARG A 6 -30.32 7.93 18.63
CA ARG A 6 -29.74 6.81 19.38
C ARG A 6 -29.47 7.22 20.84
N PRO A 7 -29.89 6.42 21.83
CA PRO A 7 -29.76 6.76 23.26
C PRO A 7 -28.34 7.06 23.71
N GLU A 8 -27.34 6.41 23.12
CA GLU A 8 -25.92 6.54 23.42
C GLU A 8 -25.19 7.61 22.61
N ALA A 9 -25.88 8.31 21.69
CA ALA A 9 -25.28 9.39 20.93
C ALA A 9 -24.99 10.60 21.84
N TYR A 10 -23.80 10.60 22.45
CA TYR A 10 -23.34 11.72 23.26
C TYR A 10 -22.99 12.88 22.35
N ARG A 11 -23.53 14.07 22.64
CA ARG A 11 -23.31 15.24 21.80
C ARG A 11 -22.64 16.36 22.57
N ALA A 12 -21.69 17.03 21.94
CA ALA A 12 -20.98 18.18 22.47
C ALA A 12 -20.82 19.26 21.40
N ALA A 13 -21.17 20.51 21.73
CA ALA A 13 -20.93 21.64 20.84
C ALA A 13 -19.42 21.90 20.70
N THR A 14 -18.99 22.27 19.50
CA THR A 14 -17.61 22.69 19.20
C THR A 14 -17.60 24.14 18.71
N GLU A 15 -16.42 24.78 18.62
CA GLU A 15 -16.30 26.17 18.16
C GLU A 15 -16.96 26.41 16.79
N ASN A 16 -16.98 25.39 15.92
CA ASN A 16 -17.51 25.46 14.57
C ASN A 16 -18.64 24.46 14.28
N GLY A 17 -19.33 23.92 15.29
CA GLY A 17 -20.43 22.98 15.05
C GLY A 17 -20.80 22.10 16.23
N ILE A 18 -20.99 20.80 15.97
CA ILE A 18 -21.34 19.79 16.98
C ILE A 18 -20.63 18.47 16.68
N CYS A 19 -20.25 17.78 17.75
CA CYS A 19 -19.63 16.46 17.69
C CYS A 19 -20.53 15.45 18.40
N PHE A 20 -20.64 14.25 17.83
CA PHE A 20 -21.35 13.11 18.37
C PHE A 20 -20.38 11.97 18.62
N HIS A 21 -20.50 11.31 19.76
CA HIS A 21 -19.87 10.02 20.01
C HIS A 21 -20.93 8.94 19.83
N THR A 22 -20.79 8.12 18.79
CA THR A 22 -21.68 6.99 18.48
C THR A 22 -20.94 5.67 18.72
N HIS A 23 -21.66 4.55 18.60
CA HIS A 23 -21.07 3.21 18.58
C HIS A 23 -20.06 2.96 17.44
N GLU A 24 -20.10 3.76 16.37
CA GLU A 24 -19.16 3.70 15.23
C GLU A 24 -18.00 4.69 15.39
N GLY A 25 -18.04 5.55 16.42
CA GLY A 25 -16.98 6.50 16.74
C GLY A 25 -17.45 7.96 16.78
N LEU A 26 -16.50 8.89 16.63
CA LEU A 26 -16.76 10.32 16.66
C LEU A 26 -17.21 10.82 15.29
N VAL A 27 -18.37 11.47 15.23
CA VAL A 27 -18.89 12.13 14.03
C VAL A 27 -19.06 13.62 14.30
N SER A 28 -18.56 14.47 13.40
CA SER A 28 -18.66 15.93 13.55
C SER A 28 -19.44 16.55 12.40
N LEU A 29 -20.38 17.43 12.73
CA LEU A 29 -21.07 18.27 11.76
C LEU A 29 -20.59 19.71 11.91
N THR A 30 -20.12 20.30 10.82
CA THR A 30 -19.59 21.67 10.78
C THR A 30 -20.67 22.67 10.38
N GLY A 31 -20.76 23.78 11.11
CA GLY A 31 -21.65 24.90 10.86
C GLY A 31 -22.04 25.60 12.16
N THR A 32 -21.87 26.92 12.20
CA THR A 32 -22.04 27.75 13.41
C THR A 32 -23.44 27.68 14.05
N SER A 33 -24.47 27.26 13.31
CA SER A 33 -25.84 27.11 13.80
C SER A 33 -26.30 25.66 13.96
N VAL A 34 -25.48 24.67 13.57
CA VAL A 34 -25.89 23.25 13.53
C VAL A 34 -26.21 22.72 14.92
N ALA A 35 -25.41 23.06 15.93
CA ALA A 35 -25.65 22.62 17.31
C ALA A 35 -27.05 23.03 17.81
N GLN A 36 -27.45 24.27 17.55
CA GLN A 36 -28.77 24.79 17.97
C GLN A 36 -29.92 24.08 17.25
N TRP A 37 -29.74 23.76 15.95
CA TRP A 37 -30.74 23.01 15.19
C TRP A 37 -30.89 21.58 15.71
N VAL A 38 -29.77 20.90 16.00
CA VAL A 38 -29.80 19.56 16.60
C VAL A 38 -30.50 19.57 17.94
N ASP A 39 -30.21 20.53 18.83
CA ASP A 39 -30.86 20.59 20.14
C ASP A 39 -32.37 20.83 20.07
N ARG A 40 -32.84 21.55 19.04
CA ARG A 40 -34.27 21.72 18.77
C ARG A 40 -34.92 20.47 18.18
N LEU A 41 -34.20 19.72 17.34
CA LEU A 41 -34.73 18.51 16.70
C LEU A 41 -34.72 17.32 17.65
N ALA A 42 -33.72 17.20 18.54
CA ALA A 42 -33.51 16.03 19.41
C ALA A 42 -34.77 15.56 20.18
N PRO A 43 -35.59 16.43 20.79
CA PRO A 43 -36.83 16.01 21.48
C PRO A 43 -37.91 15.43 20.57
N HIS A 44 -37.80 15.64 19.26
CA HIS A 44 -38.75 15.15 18.25
C HIS A 44 -38.24 13.91 17.50
N LEU A 45 -37.00 13.50 17.75
CA LEU A 45 -36.38 12.29 17.24
C LEU A 45 -36.55 11.16 18.28
N ASP A 46 -37.80 10.85 18.64
CA ASP A 46 -38.17 9.89 19.69
C ASP A 46 -38.82 8.60 19.13
N GLY A 47 -38.79 8.42 17.80
CA GLY A 47 -39.43 7.30 17.11
C GLY A 47 -40.93 7.48 16.87
N THR A 48 -41.52 8.65 17.16
CA THR A 48 -42.95 8.91 16.93
C THR A 48 -43.24 9.67 15.63
N ARG A 49 -42.26 10.40 15.08
CA ARG A 49 -42.41 11.25 13.89
C ARG A 49 -41.50 10.83 12.74
N SER A 50 -42.00 10.96 11.52
CA SER A 50 -41.27 10.80 10.26
C SER A 50 -40.70 12.14 9.79
N LEU A 51 -39.78 12.13 8.82
CA LEU A 51 -39.21 13.36 8.27
C LEU A 51 -40.29 14.30 7.72
N GLY A 52 -41.26 13.77 6.97
CA GLY A 52 -42.36 14.56 6.43
C GLY A 52 -43.26 15.18 7.51
N GLU A 53 -43.40 14.52 8.67
CA GLU A 53 -44.14 15.07 9.81
C GLU A 53 -43.34 16.14 10.57
N LEU A 54 -42.00 16.08 10.55
CA LEU A 54 -41.14 17.13 11.11
C LEU A 54 -41.12 18.40 10.26
N THR A 55 -41.32 18.27 8.94
CA THR A 55 -41.32 19.41 8.01
C THR A 55 -42.72 19.93 7.70
N ALA A 56 -43.78 19.18 8.01
CA ALA A 56 -45.17 19.59 7.83
C ALA A 56 -45.51 20.85 8.65
N GLY A 57 -45.47 22.01 8.00
CA GLY A 57 -45.77 23.32 8.61
C GLY A 57 -44.59 24.29 8.67
N LEU A 58 -43.40 23.88 8.19
CA LEU A 58 -42.26 24.78 7.99
C LEU A 58 -42.35 25.50 6.63
N ASP A 59 -41.76 26.69 6.54
CA ASP A 59 -41.49 27.32 5.25
C ASP A 59 -40.42 26.52 4.47
N ALA A 60 -40.38 26.71 3.14
CA ALA A 60 -39.55 25.90 2.24
C ALA A 60 -38.06 25.90 2.63
N VAL A 61 -37.51 27.04 3.06
CA VAL A 61 -36.09 27.17 3.43
C VAL A 61 -35.79 26.37 4.70
N ARG A 62 -36.68 26.43 5.70
CA ARG A 62 -36.52 25.67 6.95
C ARG A 62 -36.76 24.18 6.75
N ALA A 63 -37.71 23.80 5.90
CA ALA A 63 -37.96 22.40 5.56
C ALA A 63 -36.72 21.76 4.91
N GLU A 64 -36.14 22.42 3.92
CA GLU A 64 -34.92 21.94 3.23
C GLU A 64 -33.74 21.77 4.20
N LEU A 65 -33.56 22.72 5.14
CA LEU A 65 -32.51 22.64 6.15
C LEU A 65 -32.70 21.45 7.09
N VAL A 66 -33.93 21.21 7.57
CA VAL A 66 -34.25 20.05 8.43
C VAL A 66 -34.08 18.74 7.68
N GLU A 67 -34.51 18.67 6.42
CA GLU A 67 -34.32 17.49 5.55
C GLU A 67 -32.84 17.16 5.40
N ARG A 68 -32.02 18.14 5.03
CA ARG A 68 -30.57 17.96 4.93
C ARG A 68 -29.96 17.51 6.25
N LEU A 69 -30.25 18.21 7.35
CA LEU A 69 -29.65 17.90 8.65
C LEU A 69 -30.05 16.51 9.16
N VAL A 70 -31.32 16.14 9.05
CA VAL A 70 -31.77 14.79 9.45
C VAL A 70 -31.16 13.72 8.55
N THR A 71 -31.07 13.97 7.24
CA THR A 71 -30.42 13.04 6.30
C THR A 71 -28.95 12.83 6.67
N GLU A 72 -28.23 13.91 6.98
CA GLU A 72 -26.85 13.83 7.47
C GLU A 72 -26.75 13.06 8.79
N LEU A 73 -27.65 13.31 9.75
CA LEU A 73 -27.67 12.58 11.03
C LEU A 73 -27.99 11.09 10.87
N VAL A 74 -28.83 10.72 9.90
CA VAL A 74 -29.12 9.32 9.55
C VAL A 74 -27.91 8.68 8.88
N SER A 75 -27.30 9.37 7.91
CA SER A 75 -26.07 8.94 7.24
C SER A 75 -24.89 8.75 8.21
N ALA A 76 -24.78 9.65 9.18
CA ALA A 76 -23.81 9.61 10.28
C ALA A 76 -24.10 8.54 11.34
N GLY A 77 -25.20 7.79 11.22
CA GLY A 77 -25.60 6.78 12.20
C GLY A 77 -25.99 7.35 13.57
N VAL A 78 -26.26 8.66 13.69
CA VAL A 78 -26.69 9.31 14.95
C VAL A 78 -28.20 9.14 15.16
N VAL A 79 -28.97 9.17 14.08
CA VAL A 79 -30.42 8.94 14.06
C VAL A 79 -30.69 7.66 13.30
N ARG A 80 -31.63 6.85 13.78
CA ARG A 80 -32.09 5.63 13.11
C ARG A 80 -33.53 5.75 12.64
N GLU A 81 -33.83 5.07 11.55
CA GLU A 81 -35.18 4.88 11.06
C GLU A 81 -35.81 3.65 11.71
N VAL A 82 -36.95 3.83 12.38
CA VAL A 82 -37.63 2.78 13.14
C VAL A 82 -39.10 2.65 12.72
N PRO A 83 -39.70 1.45 12.83
CA PRO A 83 -41.12 1.26 12.54
C PRO A 83 -42.05 1.94 13.55
N GLY A 84 -41.57 2.19 14.78
CA GLY A 84 -42.32 2.84 15.86
C GLY A 84 -41.41 3.23 17.04
N PRO A 85 -41.97 3.73 18.15
CA PRO A 85 -41.19 4.12 19.32
C PRO A 85 -40.54 2.89 19.99
N GLY A 86 -39.24 2.97 20.26
CA GLY A 86 -38.47 1.91 20.93
C GLY A 86 -37.71 0.96 20.00
N ASP A 87 -37.04 -0.02 20.59
CA ASP A 87 -36.49 -1.19 19.88
C ASP A 87 -37.58 -2.25 19.68
N PRO A 88 -37.55 -3.04 18.59
CA PRO A 88 -38.39 -4.22 18.47
C PRO A 88 -38.22 -5.14 19.68
N GLU A 89 -39.33 -5.64 20.25
CA GLU A 89 -39.24 -6.59 21.36
C GLU A 89 -38.65 -7.94 20.88
N PRO A 90 -37.62 -8.47 21.55
CA PRO A 90 -37.04 -9.76 21.21
C PRO A 90 -38.04 -10.90 21.48
N THR A 91 -38.11 -11.86 20.57
CA THR A 91 -39.00 -13.01 20.67
C THR A 91 -38.45 -14.13 21.55
N THR A 92 -37.13 -14.31 21.58
CA THR A 92 -36.43 -15.37 22.33
C THR A 92 -35.81 -14.88 23.64
N GLY A 93 -35.68 -13.55 23.80
CA GLY A 93 -35.03 -12.93 24.95
C GLY A 93 -33.51 -13.08 24.99
N SER A 94 -32.88 -13.67 23.96
CA SER A 94 -31.42 -13.82 23.90
C SER A 94 -30.72 -12.45 23.86
N PRO A 95 -29.51 -12.32 24.46
CA PRO A 95 -28.68 -11.13 24.31
C PRO A 95 -28.40 -10.77 22.85
N GLU A 96 -28.26 -11.78 21.99
CA GLU A 96 -27.93 -11.61 20.58
C GLU A 96 -29.12 -11.10 19.76
N GLU A 97 -30.34 -11.59 20.00
CA GLU A 97 -31.53 -11.03 19.36
C GLU A 97 -31.78 -9.59 19.83
N ARG A 98 -31.52 -9.31 21.12
CA ARG A 98 -31.53 -7.94 21.65
C ARG A 98 -30.52 -7.04 20.95
N PHE A 99 -29.30 -7.54 20.72
CA PHE A 99 -28.31 -6.82 19.94
C PHE A 99 -28.81 -6.57 18.51
N LEU A 100 -29.40 -7.57 17.84
CA LEU A 100 -29.95 -7.37 16.50
C LEU A 100 -31.11 -6.37 16.48
N ALA A 101 -31.98 -6.37 17.50
CA ALA A 101 -33.14 -5.48 17.60
C ALA A 101 -32.74 -4.00 17.56
N TYR A 102 -31.53 -3.71 18.05
CA TYR A 102 -30.98 -2.37 18.01
C TYR A 102 -30.70 -1.89 16.57
N PHE A 103 -30.29 -2.80 15.67
CA PHE A 103 -29.89 -2.48 14.28
C PHE A 103 -30.93 -2.85 13.21
N LEU A 104 -31.76 -3.85 13.46
CA LEU A 104 -32.69 -4.42 12.49
C LEU A 104 -34.14 -4.18 12.90
N PRO A 105 -35.03 -3.84 11.94
CA PRO A 105 -36.45 -3.70 12.22
C PRO A 105 -37.12 -5.04 12.58
N GLU A 106 -36.58 -6.15 12.07
CA GLU A 106 -37.08 -7.52 12.30
C GLU A 106 -35.93 -8.45 12.76
N PRO A 107 -35.56 -8.42 14.06
CA PRO A 107 -34.40 -9.16 14.56
C PRO A 107 -34.63 -10.67 14.66
N GLY A 108 -35.85 -11.11 14.97
CA GLY A 108 -36.19 -12.52 15.21
C GLY A 108 -35.86 -13.45 14.02
N PRO A 109 -36.29 -13.14 12.78
CA PRO A 109 -35.93 -13.96 11.61
C PRO A 109 -34.43 -14.02 11.33
N ALA A 110 -33.71 -12.91 11.53
CA ALA A 110 -32.26 -12.87 11.35
C ALA A 110 -31.54 -13.72 12.40
N PHE A 111 -31.92 -13.61 13.67
CA PHE A 111 -31.37 -14.42 14.75
C PHE A 111 -31.69 -15.91 14.56
N THR A 112 -32.93 -16.24 14.19
CA THR A 112 -33.35 -17.64 13.95
C THR A 112 -32.53 -18.27 12.84
N ARG A 113 -32.34 -17.58 11.71
CA ARG A 113 -31.49 -18.06 10.61
C ARG A 113 -30.06 -18.32 11.06
N TYR A 114 -29.48 -17.41 11.85
CA TYR A 114 -28.14 -17.57 12.39
C TYR A 114 -28.03 -18.75 13.37
N ARG A 115 -28.92 -18.81 14.36
CA ARG A 115 -28.97 -19.86 15.38
C ARG A 115 -29.12 -21.25 14.77
N ASP A 116 -30.11 -21.41 13.89
CA ASP A 116 -30.49 -22.70 13.32
C ASP A 116 -29.58 -23.10 12.15
N GLY A 117 -28.89 -22.13 11.54
CA GLY A 117 -27.94 -22.36 10.44
C GLY A 117 -26.64 -23.04 10.85
N GLY A 118 -26.29 -23.09 12.13
CA GLY A 118 -25.12 -23.85 12.60
C GLY A 118 -23.75 -23.26 12.24
N ALA A 119 -22.70 -23.82 12.85
CA ALA A 119 -21.30 -23.50 12.56
C ALA A 119 -20.45 -24.75 12.33
N LEU A 120 -19.49 -24.64 11.42
CA LEU A 120 -18.41 -25.60 11.21
C LEU A 120 -17.07 -24.96 11.57
N VAL A 121 -16.39 -25.50 12.60
CA VAL A 121 -15.04 -25.09 12.96
C VAL A 121 -14.05 -26.12 12.41
N VAL A 122 -13.13 -25.68 11.57
CA VAL A 122 -12.06 -26.51 10.99
C VAL A 122 -10.74 -26.07 11.62
N GLY A 123 -10.01 -26.96 12.27
CA GLY A 123 -8.82 -26.54 13.00
C GLY A 123 -8.31 -27.49 14.06
N SER A 124 -7.31 -27.04 14.82
CA SER A 124 -6.74 -27.80 15.93
C SER A 124 -6.90 -27.09 17.27
N SER A 125 -7.03 -27.88 18.34
CA SER A 125 -6.96 -27.40 19.73
C SER A 125 -5.61 -26.71 20.01
N PRO A 126 -5.53 -25.68 20.87
CA PRO A 126 -6.63 -25.11 21.69
C PRO A 126 -7.49 -24.06 20.99
N ILE A 127 -7.07 -23.54 19.83
CA ILE A 127 -7.75 -22.41 19.18
C ILE A 127 -9.12 -22.84 18.64
N ALA A 128 -9.21 -23.99 17.97
CA ALA A 128 -10.48 -24.50 17.45
C ALA A 128 -11.53 -24.72 18.56
N ASP A 129 -11.11 -25.20 19.73
CA ASP A 129 -12.01 -25.43 20.86
C ASP A 129 -12.55 -24.11 21.43
N ALA A 130 -11.71 -23.07 21.50
CA ALA A 130 -12.14 -21.74 21.92
C ALA A 130 -13.12 -21.12 20.92
N VAL A 131 -12.86 -21.27 19.62
CA VAL A 131 -13.77 -20.81 18.56
C VAL A 131 -15.11 -21.55 18.61
N ALA A 132 -15.09 -22.87 18.81
CA ALA A 132 -16.31 -23.67 18.93
C ALA A 132 -17.16 -23.24 20.15
N ARG A 133 -16.52 -22.98 21.30
CA ARG A 133 -17.18 -22.41 22.48
C ARG A 133 -17.77 -21.03 22.19
N ALA A 134 -16.98 -20.14 21.59
CA ALA A 134 -17.44 -18.80 21.24
C ALA A 134 -18.65 -18.79 20.28
N CYS A 135 -18.71 -19.72 19.32
CA CYS A 135 -19.87 -19.91 18.45
C CYS A 135 -21.11 -20.40 19.22
N ALA A 136 -20.94 -21.31 20.18
CA ALA A 136 -22.04 -21.77 21.01
C ALA A 136 -22.55 -20.63 21.92
N ASP A 137 -21.62 -19.86 22.50
CA ASP A 137 -21.92 -18.72 23.37
C ASP A 137 -22.58 -17.57 22.61
N SER A 138 -22.33 -17.43 21.30
CA SER A 138 -23.04 -16.48 20.43
C SER A 138 -24.43 -16.96 19.99
N GLY A 139 -24.91 -18.10 20.52
CA GLY A 139 -26.27 -18.57 20.31
C GLY A 139 -26.44 -19.52 19.11
N ILE A 140 -25.38 -20.06 18.52
CA ILE A 140 -25.51 -21.11 17.48
C ILE A 140 -25.95 -22.44 18.11
N ALA A 141 -27.01 -23.05 17.59
CA ALA A 141 -27.58 -24.29 18.15
C ALA A 141 -26.76 -25.55 17.84
N LYS A 142 -26.04 -25.56 16.70
CA LYS A 142 -25.25 -26.71 16.24
C LYS A 142 -23.85 -26.27 15.85
N VAL A 143 -22.84 -26.68 16.62
CA VAL A 143 -21.43 -26.42 16.32
C VAL A 143 -20.74 -27.76 16.03
N GLY A 144 -20.28 -27.95 14.80
CA GLY A 144 -19.46 -29.08 14.40
C GLY A 144 -17.98 -28.70 14.40
N VAL A 145 -17.11 -29.61 14.83
CA VAL A 145 -15.65 -29.42 14.78
C VAL A 145 -15.03 -30.48 13.86
N VAL A 146 -14.05 -30.09 13.05
CA VAL A 146 -13.24 -30.97 12.20
C VAL A 146 -11.77 -30.67 12.49
N THR A 147 -11.02 -31.69 12.88
CA THR A 147 -9.58 -31.54 13.01
C THR A 147 -8.90 -31.57 11.65
N THR A 148 -7.83 -30.81 11.46
CA THR A 148 -7.07 -30.80 10.20
C THR A 148 -6.57 -32.19 9.80
N ASP A 149 -6.21 -33.02 10.77
CA ASP A 149 -5.77 -34.41 10.55
C ASP A 149 -6.91 -35.33 10.06
N ASN A 150 -8.16 -34.93 10.34
CA ASN A 150 -9.38 -35.61 9.93
C ASN A 150 -10.14 -34.83 8.85
N LEU A 151 -9.51 -33.85 8.18
CA LEU A 151 -10.06 -33.31 6.93
C LEU A 151 -10.26 -34.51 6.02
N ALA A 152 -11.53 -34.80 5.72
CA ALA A 152 -11.92 -36.02 5.03
C ALA A 152 -11.03 -36.20 3.79
N HIS A 153 -10.52 -37.42 3.59
CA HIS A 153 -9.83 -37.77 2.33
C HIS A 153 -10.78 -37.63 1.14
N ASP A 154 -12.09 -37.53 1.40
CA ASP A 154 -13.16 -37.24 0.46
C ASP A 154 -13.65 -35.77 0.61
N PRO A 155 -13.31 -34.87 -0.33
CA PRO A 155 -13.82 -33.50 -0.38
C PRO A 155 -15.35 -33.38 -0.40
N GLY A 156 -16.08 -34.41 -0.87
CA GLY A 156 -17.54 -34.40 -0.96
C GLY A 156 -18.23 -34.37 0.40
N GLU A 157 -17.67 -35.03 1.42
CA GLU A 157 -18.23 -35.02 2.77
C GLU A 157 -18.12 -33.63 3.41
N LEU A 158 -16.95 -32.98 3.25
CA LEU A 158 -16.74 -31.62 3.74
C LEU A 158 -17.63 -30.62 3.00
N ALA A 159 -17.81 -30.78 1.69
CA ALA A 159 -18.72 -29.97 0.89
C ALA A 159 -20.17 -30.03 1.40
N GLY A 160 -20.67 -31.23 1.73
CA GLY A 160 -22.00 -31.40 2.30
C GLY A 160 -22.15 -30.66 3.63
N ARG A 161 -21.15 -30.78 4.52
CA ARG A 161 -21.15 -30.08 5.81
C ARG A 161 -21.11 -28.56 5.68
N VAL A 162 -20.31 -28.03 4.76
CA VAL A 162 -20.24 -26.58 4.49
C VAL A 162 -21.59 -26.07 3.97
N SER A 163 -22.20 -26.80 3.01
CA SER A 163 -23.50 -26.43 2.42
C SER A 163 -24.63 -26.33 3.44
N ASP A 164 -24.55 -27.11 4.53
CA ASP A 164 -25.54 -27.15 5.61
C ASP A 164 -25.26 -26.15 6.74
N THR A 165 -24.25 -25.28 6.62
CA THR A 165 -23.84 -24.37 7.69
C THR A 165 -23.86 -22.89 7.30
N ALA A 166 -24.32 -22.04 8.21
CA ALA A 166 -24.32 -20.59 8.01
C ALA A 166 -22.94 -19.95 8.26
N VAL A 167 -22.10 -20.58 9.09
CA VAL A 167 -20.79 -20.06 9.50
C VAL A 167 -19.73 -21.15 9.41
N VAL A 168 -18.61 -20.86 8.74
CA VAL A 168 -17.43 -21.72 8.63
C VAL A 168 -16.23 -20.95 9.17
N LEU A 169 -15.58 -21.46 10.21
CA LEU A 169 -14.42 -20.81 10.83
C LEU A 169 -13.19 -21.72 10.79
N HIS A 170 -12.08 -21.20 10.28
CA HIS A 170 -10.81 -21.90 10.17
C HIS A 170 -9.85 -21.42 11.25
N ALA A 171 -9.46 -22.30 12.19
CA ALA A 171 -8.74 -21.96 13.41
C ALA A 171 -7.45 -22.77 13.58
N ARG A 172 -6.27 -22.13 13.63
CA ARG A 172 -5.01 -22.87 13.55
C ARG A 172 -3.75 -22.16 14.02
N THR A 173 -2.67 -22.93 14.06
CA THR A 173 -1.29 -22.47 14.29
C THR A 173 -0.52 -22.49 12.99
N GLY A 174 0.18 -21.41 12.64
CA GLY A 174 1.04 -21.34 11.44
C GLY A 174 0.28 -21.21 10.10
N PRO A 175 0.94 -21.37 8.94
CA PRO A 175 0.36 -21.22 7.59
C PRO A 175 -0.26 -22.50 6.99
N ASP A 176 -1.34 -22.38 6.21
CA ASP A 176 -2.07 -23.44 5.50
C ASP A 176 -3.04 -22.74 4.56
N LEU A 177 -2.46 -22.29 3.47
CA LEU A 177 -3.20 -21.72 2.36
C LEU A 177 -4.01 -22.80 1.63
N ARG A 178 -3.66 -24.08 1.75
CA ARG A 178 -4.36 -25.17 1.06
C ARG A 178 -5.76 -25.36 1.62
N THR A 179 -5.89 -25.52 2.94
CA THR A 179 -7.20 -25.64 3.58
C THR A 179 -8.00 -24.35 3.45
N ALA A 180 -7.35 -23.18 3.55
CA ALA A 180 -8.03 -21.91 3.33
C ALA A 180 -8.65 -21.80 1.93
N ARG A 181 -7.90 -22.16 0.88
CA ARG A 181 -8.40 -22.20 -0.51
C ARG A 181 -9.54 -23.20 -0.70
N LEU A 182 -9.40 -24.40 -0.15
CA LEU A 182 -10.47 -25.41 -0.18
C LEU A 182 -11.75 -24.90 0.47
N LEU A 183 -11.66 -24.32 1.68
CA LEU A 183 -12.83 -23.79 2.38
C LEU A 183 -13.45 -22.61 1.62
N ARG A 184 -12.65 -21.75 1.02
CA ARG A 184 -13.13 -20.66 0.16
C ARG A 184 -13.90 -21.21 -1.04
N GLU A 185 -13.37 -22.21 -1.73
CA GLU A 185 -14.03 -22.87 -2.86
C GLU A 185 -15.35 -23.53 -2.45
N LEU A 186 -15.38 -24.23 -1.31
CA LEU A 186 -16.61 -24.86 -0.80
C LEU A 186 -17.65 -23.85 -0.31
N CYS A 187 -17.21 -22.72 0.26
CA CYS A 187 -18.12 -21.67 0.71
C CYS A 187 -18.65 -20.82 -0.46
N ALA A 188 -17.95 -20.79 -1.60
CA ALA A 188 -18.39 -20.04 -2.78
C ALA A 188 -19.79 -20.48 -3.23
N GLY A 189 -20.74 -19.55 -3.28
CA GLY A 189 -22.13 -19.83 -3.67
C GLY A 189 -22.99 -20.52 -2.60
N SER A 190 -22.43 -20.95 -1.46
CA SER A 190 -23.20 -21.55 -0.35
C SER A 190 -24.00 -20.52 0.47
N GLY A 191 -23.58 -19.25 0.45
CA GLY A 191 -24.10 -18.20 1.32
C GLY A 191 -23.53 -18.19 2.74
N ALA A 192 -22.67 -19.16 3.08
CA ALA A 192 -21.98 -19.24 4.36
C ALA A 192 -20.99 -18.08 4.55
N VAL A 193 -20.86 -17.64 5.80
CA VAL A 193 -19.79 -16.72 6.23
C VAL A 193 -18.54 -17.54 6.51
N LEU A 194 -17.43 -17.16 5.89
CA LEU A 194 -16.11 -17.74 6.13
C LEU A 194 -15.27 -16.77 6.96
N GLY A 195 -14.55 -17.29 7.96
CA GLY A 195 -13.61 -16.52 8.76
C GLY A 195 -12.40 -17.34 9.18
N HIS A 196 -11.30 -16.65 9.45
CA HIS A 196 -10.03 -17.28 9.80
C HIS A 196 -9.51 -16.74 11.13
N VAL A 197 -8.85 -17.60 11.92
CA VAL A 197 -7.98 -17.21 13.03
C VAL A 197 -6.70 -18.04 13.01
N VAL A 198 -5.57 -17.36 13.11
CA VAL A 198 -4.25 -17.97 13.13
C VAL A 198 -3.43 -17.44 14.30
N LEU A 199 -2.65 -18.32 14.93
CA LEU A 199 -1.52 -17.94 15.75
C LEU A 199 -0.27 -17.86 14.87
N LEU A 200 0.27 -16.65 14.72
CA LEU A 200 1.48 -16.32 13.97
C LEU A 200 2.57 -15.82 14.93
N GLY A 201 3.57 -16.66 15.20
CA GLY A 201 4.50 -16.41 16.30
C GLY A 201 3.75 -16.37 17.64
N GLN A 202 3.68 -15.20 18.25
CA GLN A 202 2.94 -14.94 19.50
C GLN A 202 1.64 -14.17 19.28
N GLU A 203 1.38 -13.71 18.06
CA GLU A 203 0.26 -12.83 17.75
C GLU A 203 -0.92 -13.65 17.22
N LEU A 204 -2.12 -13.32 17.68
CA LEU A 204 -3.35 -13.86 17.12
C LEU A 204 -3.87 -12.91 16.06
N TRP A 205 -4.12 -13.47 14.88
CA TRP A 205 -4.64 -12.75 13.74
C TRP A 205 -5.98 -13.37 13.34
N HIS A 206 -7.00 -12.55 13.07
CA HIS A 206 -8.28 -13.03 12.55
C HIS A 206 -8.84 -12.14 11.45
N GLY A 207 -9.78 -12.69 10.69
CA GLY A 207 -10.32 -12.06 9.48
C GLY A 207 -9.56 -12.47 8.21
N PRO A 208 -10.00 -12.07 7.01
CA PRO A 208 -11.29 -11.45 6.75
C PRO A 208 -12.45 -12.37 7.18
N VAL A 209 -13.60 -11.78 7.54
CA VAL A 209 -14.80 -12.49 8.02
C VAL A 209 -16.02 -12.03 7.25
N GLY A 210 -16.48 -12.83 6.30
CA GLY A 210 -17.55 -12.41 5.41
C GLY A 210 -18.04 -13.52 4.50
N ARG A 211 -19.00 -13.19 3.63
CA ARG A 211 -19.42 -14.12 2.57
C ARG A 211 -18.36 -14.13 1.47
N VAL A 212 -18.07 -15.32 0.95
CA VAL A 212 -17.15 -15.47 -0.19
C VAL A 212 -17.80 -14.92 -1.46
N GLY A 213 -17.08 -14.07 -2.18
CA GLY A 213 -17.49 -13.48 -3.45
C GLY A 213 -16.30 -12.95 -4.23
N GLU A 214 -16.53 -12.54 -5.48
CA GLU A 214 -15.47 -12.08 -6.39
C GLU A 214 -14.75 -10.82 -5.90
N GLU A 215 -15.48 -9.90 -5.27
CA GLU A 215 -14.95 -8.65 -4.71
C GLU A 215 -14.52 -8.76 -3.25
N ALA A 216 -14.72 -9.91 -2.60
CA ALA A 216 -14.44 -10.08 -1.18
C ALA A 216 -12.94 -10.27 -0.93
N ALA A 217 -12.41 -9.69 0.14
CA ALA A 217 -11.02 -9.93 0.51
C ALA A 217 -10.80 -11.38 0.91
N THR A 218 -9.64 -11.93 0.54
CA THR A 218 -9.29 -13.33 0.79
C THR A 218 -8.22 -13.45 1.86
N TRP A 219 -8.30 -14.51 2.67
CA TRP A 219 -7.28 -14.84 3.65
C TRP A 219 -5.91 -15.00 3.00
N GLU A 220 -5.87 -15.60 1.82
CA GLU A 220 -4.65 -15.86 1.07
C GLU A 220 -3.96 -14.54 0.67
N SER A 221 -4.74 -13.53 0.24
CA SER A 221 -4.20 -12.20 -0.02
C SER A 221 -3.65 -11.56 1.24
N GLY A 222 -4.44 -11.54 2.32
CA GLY A 222 -4.03 -10.96 3.60
C GLY A 222 -2.78 -11.63 4.16
N TRP A 223 -2.72 -12.96 4.12
CA TRP A 223 -1.58 -13.76 4.55
C TRP A 223 -0.31 -13.40 3.77
N ARG A 224 -0.39 -13.28 2.44
CA ARG A 224 0.77 -12.89 1.63
C ARG A 224 1.25 -11.48 1.95
N ARG A 225 0.33 -10.55 2.21
CA ARG A 225 0.66 -9.19 2.64
C ARG A 225 1.37 -9.18 4.01
N LEU A 226 0.92 -10.00 4.96
CA LEU A 226 1.61 -10.20 6.25
C LEU A 226 3.04 -10.75 6.07
N VAL A 227 3.21 -11.78 5.24
CA VAL A 227 4.53 -12.36 4.96
C VAL A 227 5.44 -11.36 4.26
N ALA A 228 4.92 -10.59 3.30
CA ALA A 228 5.66 -9.53 2.60
C ALA A 228 6.14 -8.43 3.58
N ALA A 229 5.36 -8.14 4.62
CA ALA A 229 5.74 -7.25 5.71
C ALA A 229 6.74 -7.86 6.71
N GLY A 230 7.07 -9.15 6.59
CA GLY A 230 8.07 -9.84 7.41
C GLY A 230 7.48 -10.57 8.60
N ARG A 231 6.16 -10.72 8.63
CA ARG A 231 5.47 -11.54 9.62
C ARG A 231 5.53 -12.98 9.15
N VAL A 232 6.61 -13.66 9.50
CA VAL A 232 6.81 -15.07 9.20
C VAL A 232 6.43 -15.94 10.40
N PRO A 233 5.98 -17.19 10.16
CA PRO A 233 5.94 -18.22 11.20
C PRO A 233 7.34 -18.38 11.79
N GLU A 234 7.46 -18.55 13.12
CA GLU A 234 8.73 -18.93 13.73
C GLU A 234 9.16 -20.31 13.20
N GLU A 235 10.08 -20.33 12.24
CA GLU A 235 10.82 -21.54 11.89
C GLU A 235 11.90 -21.73 12.95
N THR A 236 11.70 -22.72 13.83
CA THR A 236 12.54 -23.14 14.97
C THR A 236 12.32 -22.42 16.31
N ALA A 237 11.74 -23.17 17.24
CA ALA A 237 11.77 -22.86 18.67
C ALA A 237 13.21 -22.96 19.20
N GLY A 238 13.87 -21.82 19.36
CA GLY A 238 15.11 -21.73 20.14
C GLY A 238 14.84 -21.82 21.65
N PRO A 239 15.87 -21.99 22.49
CA PRO A 239 15.71 -22.04 23.95
C PRO A 239 15.12 -20.77 24.57
N ASN A 240 15.04 -19.67 23.81
CA ASN A 240 14.45 -18.38 24.20
C ASN A 240 13.10 -18.09 23.53
N THR A 241 12.38 -19.11 23.04
CA THR A 241 11.06 -18.89 22.40
C THR A 241 10.10 -18.29 23.44
N PRO A 242 9.44 -17.16 23.16
CA PRO A 242 8.46 -16.59 24.09
C PRO A 242 7.32 -17.59 24.39
N GLU A 243 6.79 -17.53 25.62
CA GLU A 243 5.65 -18.36 26.04
C GLU A 243 4.48 -18.16 25.09
N ARG A 244 3.94 -19.27 24.56
CA ARG A 244 2.71 -19.30 23.74
C ARG A 244 1.63 -18.40 24.36
N PRO A 245 0.78 -17.75 23.53
CA PRO A 245 -0.29 -16.91 24.05
C PRO A 245 -1.13 -17.70 25.06
N GLY A 246 -1.36 -17.10 26.22
CA GLY A 246 -2.19 -17.70 27.26
C GLY A 246 -3.63 -17.90 26.79
N GLU A 247 -4.34 -18.80 27.46
CA GLU A 247 -5.74 -19.15 27.17
C GLU A 247 -6.65 -17.93 26.98
N ARG A 248 -6.43 -16.86 27.77
CA ARG A 248 -7.20 -15.61 27.66
C ARG A 248 -7.08 -14.94 26.31
N ALA A 249 -5.88 -14.86 25.74
CA ALA A 249 -5.68 -14.24 24.42
C ALA A 249 -6.42 -15.03 23.33
N ILE A 250 -6.36 -16.36 23.42
CA ILE A 250 -7.08 -17.27 22.50
C ILE A 250 -8.59 -17.08 22.64
N THR A 251 -9.11 -17.00 23.86
CA THR A 251 -10.54 -16.74 24.11
C THR A 251 -10.97 -15.39 23.55
N VAL A 252 -10.18 -14.32 23.77
CA VAL A 252 -10.48 -12.99 23.20
C VAL A 252 -10.55 -13.05 21.67
N ALA A 253 -9.58 -13.70 21.02
CA ALA A 253 -9.57 -13.84 19.55
C ALA A 253 -10.76 -14.66 19.04
N ALA A 254 -11.07 -15.77 19.70
CA ALA A 254 -12.20 -16.61 19.36
C ALA A 254 -13.55 -15.87 19.51
N THR A 255 -13.74 -15.13 20.60
CA THR A 255 -14.95 -14.32 20.84
C THR A 255 -15.08 -13.20 19.82
N GLN A 256 -14.00 -12.49 19.49
CA GLN A 256 -14.02 -11.45 18.45
C GLN A 256 -14.35 -12.03 17.07
N LEU A 257 -13.74 -13.16 16.70
CA LEU A 257 -14.03 -13.85 15.44
C LEU A 257 -15.50 -14.29 15.36
N ALA A 258 -16.02 -14.93 16.42
CA ALA A 258 -17.42 -15.36 16.47
C ALA A 258 -18.40 -14.18 16.39
N HIS A 259 -18.08 -13.06 17.05
CA HIS A 259 -18.89 -11.85 16.99
C HIS A 259 -18.88 -11.21 15.59
N ARG A 260 -17.72 -11.12 14.93
CA ARG A 260 -17.63 -10.66 13.53
C ARG A 260 -18.41 -11.58 12.59
N ALA A 261 -18.32 -12.90 12.79
CA ALA A 261 -19.08 -13.87 11.99
C ALA A 261 -20.59 -13.74 12.21
N PHE A 262 -21.04 -13.52 13.45
CA PHE A 262 -22.42 -13.21 13.78
C PHE A 262 -22.91 -11.97 13.04
N ARG A 263 -22.17 -10.86 13.12
CA ARG A 263 -22.51 -9.61 12.43
C ARG A 263 -22.54 -9.76 10.92
N ALA A 264 -21.60 -10.49 10.33
CA ALA A 264 -21.59 -10.77 8.89
C ALA A 264 -22.79 -11.65 8.48
N ALA A 265 -23.10 -12.70 9.25
CA ALA A 265 -24.20 -13.62 8.95
C ALA A 265 -25.58 -12.96 9.10
N SER A 266 -25.71 -12.01 10.03
CA SER A 266 -26.92 -11.23 10.24
C SER A 266 -27.05 -9.99 9.34
N GLY A 267 -26.05 -9.71 8.49
CA GLY A 267 -26.06 -8.57 7.57
C GLY A 267 -25.74 -7.21 8.21
N LEU A 268 -25.08 -7.20 9.37
CA LEU A 268 -24.71 -6.00 10.14
C LEU A 268 -23.26 -5.55 9.97
N ALA A 269 -22.41 -6.36 9.33
CA ALA A 269 -21.02 -5.99 9.08
C ALA A 269 -20.90 -5.26 7.73
N PRO A 270 -20.44 -3.99 7.68
CA PRO A 270 -20.08 -3.36 6.42
C PRO A 270 -18.87 -4.07 5.79
N ARG A 271 -18.69 -3.95 4.47
CA ARG A 271 -17.59 -4.62 3.76
C ARG A 271 -16.21 -4.24 4.31
N SER A 272 -15.98 -2.97 4.66
CA SER A 272 -14.71 -2.52 5.24
C SER A 272 -14.32 -3.29 6.50
N GLU A 273 -15.29 -3.70 7.31
CA GLU A 273 -15.07 -4.55 8.49
C GLU A 273 -14.95 -6.03 8.11
N GLN A 274 -15.63 -6.50 7.06
CA GLN A 274 -15.50 -7.89 6.63
C GLN A 274 -14.12 -8.17 6.02
N ASP A 275 -13.56 -7.17 5.32
CA ASP A 275 -12.40 -7.31 4.45
C ASP A 275 -11.05 -7.00 5.13
N GLU A 276 -11.03 -6.77 6.45
CA GLU A 276 -9.82 -6.45 7.21
C GLU A 276 -9.25 -7.64 8.00
N LEU A 277 -7.94 -7.57 8.26
CA LEU A 277 -7.26 -8.40 9.25
C LEU A 277 -7.24 -7.69 10.60
N VAL A 278 -7.38 -8.44 11.68
CA VAL A 278 -7.28 -7.93 13.04
C VAL A 278 -6.17 -8.65 13.78
N ARG A 279 -5.21 -7.87 14.27
CA ARG A 279 -4.13 -8.32 15.16
C ARG A 279 -4.56 -8.15 16.60
N ILE A 280 -4.36 -9.17 17.43
CA ILE A 280 -4.59 -9.09 18.86
C ILE A 280 -3.24 -9.22 19.57
N ASP A 281 -2.88 -8.19 20.32
CA ASP A 281 -1.73 -8.24 21.20
C ASP A 281 -1.99 -9.23 22.35
N PRO A 282 -1.17 -10.28 22.52
CA PRO A 282 -1.44 -11.38 23.45
C PRO A 282 -1.35 -10.97 24.93
N ARG A 283 -0.79 -9.79 25.24
CA ARG A 283 -0.56 -9.31 26.61
C ARG A 283 -1.58 -8.25 27.04
N SER A 284 -1.83 -7.28 26.18
CA SER A 284 -2.75 -6.17 26.43
C SER A 284 -4.17 -6.45 25.95
N TYR A 285 -4.35 -7.44 25.07
CA TYR A 285 -5.61 -7.72 24.36
C TYR A 285 -6.09 -6.57 23.48
N ALA A 286 -5.21 -5.60 23.17
CA ALA A 286 -5.51 -4.54 22.22
C ALA A 286 -5.68 -5.15 20.82
N SER A 287 -6.76 -4.73 20.15
CA SER A 287 -7.03 -5.06 18.75
C SER A 287 -6.53 -3.95 17.85
N GLU A 288 -5.88 -4.34 16.76
CA GLU A 288 -5.45 -3.44 15.70
C GLU A 288 -5.99 -3.95 14.37
N HIS A 289 -6.53 -3.04 13.59
CA HIS A 289 -7.25 -3.34 12.35
C HIS A 289 -6.37 -2.96 11.16
N HIS A 290 -6.28 -3.86 10.20
CA HIS A 290 -5.37 -3.77 9.07
C HIS A 290 -6.13 -4.01 7.77
N ALA A 291 -6.34 -2.93 7.03
CA ALA A 291 -6.82 -3.00 5.65
C ALA A 291 -5.69 -3.52 4.74
N PHE A 292 -6.05 -4.25 3.70
CA PHE A 292 -5.08 -4.79 2.76
C PHE A 292 -5.68 -4.88 1.36
N LEU A 293 -4.81 -4.88 0.36
CA LEU A 293 -5.21 -5.08 -1.03
C LEU A 293 -5.03 -6.55 -1.43
N ALA A 294 -5.86 -6.98 -2.40
CA ALA A 294 -5.71 -8.29 -3.03
C ALA A 294 -4.25 -8.49 -3.47
N HIS A 295 -3.70 -9.66 -3.19
CA HIS A 295 -2.35 -9.98 -3.61
C HIS A 295 -2.38 -10.52 -5.04
N PRO A 296 -1.49 -10.09 -5.96
CA PRO A 296 -1.54 -10.51 -7.36
C PRO A 296 -1.55 -12.03 -7.54
N PHE A 297 -0.80 -12.79 -6.71
CA PHE A 297 -0.77 -14.26 -6.75
C PHE A 297 -2.10 -14.96 -6.46
N GLU A 298 -3.07 -14.26 -5.85
CA GLU A 298 -4.41 -14.80 -5.59
C GLU A 298 -5.46 -14.27 -6.58
N THR A 299 -5.02 -13.52 -7.59
CA THR A 299 -5.84 -13.08 -8.73
C THR A 299 -5.39 -13.78 -10.00
N GLU A 300 -6.28 -13.90 -10.98
CA GLU A 300 -5.93 -14.41 -12.30
C GLU A 300 -4.99 -13.44 -13.01
N GLN A 301 -3.92 -13.98 -13.60
CA GLN A 301 -2.88 -13.22 -14.28
C GLN A 301 -2.44 -13.96 -15.54
N GLU A 302 -2.17 -13.21 -16.59
CA GLU A 302 -1.64 -13.70 -17.85
C GLU A 302 -0.70 -12.66 -18.47
N PRO A 303 0.25 -13.06 -19.33
CA PRO A 303 1.09 -12.09 -20.02
C PRO A 303 0.24 -11.35 -21.05
N ASP A 304 0.43 -10.05 -21.17
CA ASP A 304 -0.27 -9.26 -22.18
C ASP A 304 0.03 -9.79 -23.60
N SER A 305 -0.98 -9.79 -24.46
CA SER A 305 -0.75 -9.90 -25.90
C SER A 305 0.03 -8.68 -26.40
N GLU A 306 0.75 -8.82 -27.52
CA GLU A 306 1.50 -7.68 -28.09
C GLU A 306 0.60 -6.47 -28.39
N THR A 307 -0.61 -6.72 -28.91
CA THR A 307 -1.62 -5.70 -29.18
C THR A 307 -2.08 -5.03 -27.89
N ARG A 308 -2.39 -5.81 -26.84
CA ARG A 308 -2.82 -5.25 -25.54
C ARG A 308 -1.71 -4.42 -24.92
N PHE A 309 -0.48 -4.93 -24.89
CA PHE A 309 0.68 -4.21 -24.37
C PHE A 309 0.90 -2.88 -25.09
N THR A 310 0.82 -2.86 -26.42
CA THR A 310 0.96 -1.63 -27.21
C THR A 310 -0.14 -0.61 -26.88
N ALA A 311 -1.38 -1.08 -26.70
CA ALA A 311 -2.48 -0.23 -26.25
C ALA A 311 -2.24 0.31 -24.83
N THR A 312 -1.78 -0.53 -23.89
CA THR A 312 -1.45 -0.11 -22.52
C THR A 312 -0.39 1.00 -22.51
N VAL A 313 0.69 0.87 -23.29
CA VAL A 313 1.74 1.91 -23.38
C VAL A 313 1.18 3.21 -23.98
N ALA A 314 0.28 3.12 -24.96
CA ALA A 314 -0.39 4.30 -25.52
C ALA A 314 -1.32 4.97 -24.49
N GLU A 315 -2.11 4.18 -23.76
CA GLU A 315 -2.98 4.64 -22.66
C GLU A 315 -2.16 5.38 -21.60
N LEU A 316 -1.03 4.81 -21.17
CA LEU A 316 -0.08 5.44 -20.25
C LEU A 316 0.45 6.78 -20.78
N GLY A 317 0.82 6.84 -22.06
CA GLY A 317 1.33 8.04 -22.71
C GLY A 317 0.29 9.17 -22.85
N SER A 318 -1.00 8.81 -22.92
CA SER A 318 -2.13 9.77 -23.01
C SER A 318 -2.87 10.00 -21.70
N GLY A 319 -2.47 9.33 -20.62
CA GLY A 319 -3.16 9.38 -19.32
C GLY A 319 -3.12 10.76 -18.67
N GLU A 320 -4.13 11.05 -17.85
CA GLU A 320 -4.19 12.32 -17.12
C GLU A 320 -3.08 12.41 -16.06
N PRO A 321 -2.39 13.57 -15.95
CA PRO A 321 -1.44 13.79 -14.87
C PRO A 321 -2.08 13.60 -13.51
N LEU A 322 -1.35 12.95 -12.60
CA LEU A 322 -1.73 12.93 -11.19
C LEU A 322 -1.37 14.27 -10.56
N ASP A 323 -2.23 14.77 -9.67
CA ASP A 323 -1.85 15.82 -8.74
C ASP A 323 -1.55 15.22 -7.34
N GLU A 324 -1.01 16.05 -6.45
CA GLU A 324 -0.65 15.66 -5.08
C GLU A 324 -1.85 15.17 -4.24
N THR A 325 -3.06 15.69 -4.52
CA THR A 325 -4.28 15.30 -3.81
C THR A 325 -4.72 13.90 -4.24
N ALA A 326 -4.77 13.65 -5.54
CA ALA A 326 -5.04 12.35 -6.13
C ALA A 326 -3.99 11.33 -5.69
N MET A 327 -2.71 11.72 -5.66
CA MET A 327 -1.63 10.86 -5.19
C MET A 327 -1.83 10.46 -3.72
N SER A 328 -2.14 11.42 -2.84
CA SER A 328 -2.39 11.17 -1.42
C SER A 328 -3.56 10.20 -1.22
N GLN A 329 -4.70 10.47 -1.87
CA GLN A 329 -5.90 9.64 -1.81
C GLN A 329 -5.66 8.22 -2.32
N ARG A 330 -4.90 8.07 -3.42
CA ARG A 330 -4.58 6.76 -4.01
C ARG A 330 -3.52 6.01 -3.21
N THR A 331 -2.65 6.71 -2.48
CA THR A 331 -1.61 6.09 -1.64
C THR A 331 -2.16 5.61 -0.31
N ALA A 332 -3.17 6.28 0.26
CA ALA A 332 -3.69 5.93 1.59
C ALA A 332 -4.06 4.43 1.77
N PRO A 333 -4.75 3.76 0.84
CA PRO A 333 -5.08 2.33 0.96
C PRO A 333 -3.87 1.37 0.84
N LEU A 334 -2.70 1.89 0.44
CA LEU A 334 -1.46 1.12 0.28
C LEU A 334 -0.57 1.18 1.52
N LEU A 335 -0.89 2.07 2.48
CA LEU A 335 -0.13 2.28 3.71
C LEU A 335 -0.70 1.42 4.84
N ASP A 336 0.05 0.41 5.26
CA ASP A 336 -0.22 -0.32 6.49
C ASP A 336 1.05 -1.05 6.95
N ARG A 337 1.39 -0.93 8.24
CA ARG A 337 2.63 -1.47 8.81
C ARG A 337 2.72 -2.99 8.84
N CYS A 338 1.61 -3.69 8.65
CA CYS A 338 1.51 -5.14 8.72
C CYS A 338 1.09 -5.75 7.39
N ALA A 339 0.26 -5.08 6.60
CA ALA A 339 -0.32 -5.63 5.37
C ALA A 339 -0.26 -4.66 4.16
N GLY A 340 0.48 -3.55 4.29
CA GLY A 340 0.61 -2.53 3.27
C GLY A 340 1.59 -2.90 2.16
N VAL A 341 1.50 -2.17 1.05
CA VAL A 341 2.51 -2.13 -0.01
C VAL A 341 3.71 -1.29 0.45
N LEU A 342 3.39 -0.16 1.08
CA LEU A 342 4.34 0.62 1.85
C LEU A 342 4.01 0.41 3.33
N LEU A 343 4.97 -0.12 4.08
CA LEU A 343 4.83 -0.43 5.51
C LEU A 343 4.91 0.84 6.37
N GLU A 344 5.67 1.81 5.90
CA GLU A 344 5.83 3.10 6.55
C GLU A 344 5.89 4.19 5.48
N LEU A 345 5.30 5.35 5.80
CA LEU A 345 5.50 6.60 5.08
C LEU A 345 5.40 7.74 6.09
N ASN A 346 6.53 8.16 6.65
CA ASN A 346 6.62 9.15 7.73
C ASN A 346 8.01 9.82 7.77
N GLU A 347 8.15 10.81 8.64
CA GLU A 347 9.35 11.63 8.80
C GLU A 347 10.43 10.97 9.67
N ARG A 348 10.13 9.79 10.26
CA ARG A 348 10.93 9.12 11.30
C ARG A 348 11.40 10.11 12.39
N ALA A 349 12.43 9.74 13.14
CA ALA A 349 13.07 10.63 14.10
C ALA A 349 14.19 11.47 13.43
N PHE A 350 14.02 11.86 12.16
CA PHE A 350 15.04 12.59 11.41
C PHE A 350 15.01 14.08 11.72
N THR A 351 16.18 14.72 11.59
CA THR A 351 16.27 16.17 11.56
C THR A 351 15.49 16.74 10.37
N GLN A 352 14.65 17.75 10.61
CA GLN A 352 13.73 18.36 9.62
C GLN A 352 14.17 19.77 9.19
N THR A 353 15.46 20.09 9.30
CA THR A 353 15.99 21.41 8.94
C THR A 353 17.46 21.33 8.47
N PRO A 354 17.85 22.07 7.42
CA PRO A 354 17.04 22.98 6.60
C PRO A 354 16.07 22.31 5.63
N LEU A 355 16.17 20.99 5.43
CA LEU A 355 15.31 20.21 4.54
C LEU A 355 14.38 19.30 5.34
N HIS A 356 13.18 19.10 4.82
CA HIS A 356 12.26 18.07 5.30
C HIS A 356 12.62 16.72 4.69
N VAL A 357 12.55 15.68 5.51
CA VAL A 357 12.94 14.32 5.13
C VAL A 357 11.82 13.36 5.51
N SER A 358 11.43 12.51 4.58
CA SER A 358 10.48 11.41 4.81
C SER A 358 11.05 10.10 4.31
N ALA A 359 10.77 9.01 5.01
CA ALA A 359 11.11 7.66 4.59
C ALA A 359 9.85 6.89 4.17
N ALA A 360 10.00 6.07 3.14
CA ALA A 360 9.04 5.04 2.80
C ALA A 360 9.70 3.65 2.92
N THR A 361 9.11 2.75 3.69
CA THR A 361 9.55 1.34 3.77
C THR A 361 8.67 0.48 2.90
N VAL A 362 9.27 -0.33 2.03
CA VAL A 362 8.56 -1.13 1.03
C VAL A 362 8.49 -2.59 1.49
N ALA A 363 7.33 -3.23 1.29
CA ALA A 363 7.16 -4.66 1.54
C ALA A 363 7.98 -5.52 0.55
N ASP A 364 8.19 -6.81 0.84
CA ASP A 364 8.76 -7.80 -0.08
C ASP A 364 7.65 -8.66 -0.70
N PRO A 365 6.90 -8.15 -1.70
CA PRO A 365 5.64 -8.75 -2.11
C PRO A 365 5.78 -10.16 -2.69
N ALA A 366 6.89 -10.44 -3.37
CA ALA A 366 7.15 -11.75 -3.97
C ALA A 366 8.09 -12.63 -3.10
N GLY A 367 8.46 -12.18 -1.89
CA GLY A 367 9.36 -12.92 -0.99
C GLY A 367 10.79 -13.08 -1.54
N LEU A 368 11.23 -12.18 -2.42
CA LEU A 368 12.49 -12.32 -3.16
C LEU A 368 13.71 -11.88 -2.34
N LEU A 369 13.52 -11.00 -1.36
CA LEU A 369 14.57 -10.61 -0.41
C LEU A 369 14.80 -11.70 0.66
N GLY A 370 13.77 -12.52 0.89
CA GLY A 370 13.78 -13.61 1.86
C GLY A 370 13.62 -13.16 3.31
N PRO A 371 13.55 -14.09 4.28
CA PRO A 371 13.21 -13.77 5.68
C PRO A 371 14.22 -12.85 6.37
N SER A 372 15.50 -12.97 6.01
CA SER A 372 16.60 -12.16 6.57
C SER A 372 16.94 -10.95 5.70
N GLY A 373 16.23 -10.76 4.57
CA GLY A 373 16.46 -9.63 3.67
C GLY A 373 16.00 -8.32 4.29
N GLN A 374 16.84 -7.29 4.19
CA GLN A 374 16.45 -5.95 4.61
C GLN A 374 15.43 -5.37 3.63
N ARG A 375 14.28 -4.94 4.17
CA ARG A 375 13.26 -4.26 3.36
C ARG A 375 13.79 -2.92 2.86
N PRO A 376 13.53 -2.55 1.59
CA PRO A 376 13.96 -1.28 1.06
C PRO A 376 13.35 -0.14 1.87
N THR A 377 14.20 0.79 2.27
CA THR A 377 13.77 2.10 2.74
C THR A 377 14.30 3.11 1.74
N VAL A 378 13.40 3.95 1.23
CA VAL A 378 13.74 5.06 0.32
C VAL A 378 13.45 6.38 1.00
N ILE A 379 14.26 7.38 0.68
CA ILE A 379 14.24 8.68 1.34
C ILE A 379 13.79 9.74 0.34
N GLY A 380 12.68 10.40 0.64
CA GLY A 380 12.21 11.59 -0.04
C GLY A 380 12.63 12.85 0.70
N VAL A 381 13.00 13.88 -0.04
CA VAL A 381 13.51 15.14 0.50
C VAL A 381 12.83 16.29 -0.19
N GLY A 382 12.46 17.31 0.58
CA GLY A 382 11.77 18.49 0.07
C GLY A 382 11.95 19.70 0.96
N THR A 383 11.49 20.84 0.48
CA THR A 383 11.46 22.10 1.24
C THR A 383 10.25 22.24 2.14
N GLU A 384 9.28 21.37 1.96
CA GLU A 384 8.06 21.29 2.76
C GLU A 384 7.81 19.81 3.12
N PRO A 385 7.15 19.53 4.26
CA PRO A 385 6.86 18.15 4.67
C PRO A 385 6.11 17.35 3.59
N ALA A 386 5.14 17.98 2.94
CA ALA A 386 4.35 17.34 1.89
C ALA A 386 5.23 16.91 0.70
N ALA A 387 6.11 17.79 0.21
CA ALA A 387 7.00 17.48 -0.90
C ALA A 387 7.96 16.32 -0.58
N ALA A 388 8.52 16.28 0.64
CA ALA A 388 9.38 15.18 1.09
C ALA A 388 8.60 13.85 1.12
N ARG A 389 7.37 13.87 1.63
CA ARG A 389 6.47 12.72 1.70
C ARG A 389 6.08 12.20 0.31
N TYR A 390 5.76 13.08 -0.62
CA TYR A 390 5.40 12.69 -1.99
C TYR A 390 6.59 12.11 -2.75
N GLU A 391 7.78 12.71 -2.63
CA GLU A 391 8.99 12.15 -3.23
C GLU A 391 9.31 10.78 -2.64
N ALA A 392 9.18 10.59 -1.32
CA ALA A 392 9.38 9.28 -0.67
C ALA A 392 8.38 8.23 -1.20
N ALA A 393 7.13 8.63 -1.41
CA ALA A 393 6.12 7.75 -1.99
C ALA A 393 6.43 7.39 -3.46
N LEU A 394 6.84 8.33 -4.31
CA LEU A 394 7.24 8.06 -5.70
C LEU A 394 8.41 7.05 -5.77
N LEU A 395 9.43 7.26 -4.93
CA LEU A 395 10.54 6.32 -4.80
C LEU A 395 10.05 4.96 -4.28
N GLY A 396 9.09 4.96 -3.35
CA GLY A 396 8.50 3.75 -2.78
C GLY A 396 7.78 2.91 -3.84
N TYR A 397 7.03 3.54 -4.74
CA TYR A 397 6.38 2.87 -5.87
C TYR A 397 7.39 2.25 -6.85
N ALA A 398 8.46 2.98 -7.19
CA ALA A 398 9.53 2.46 -8.03
C ALA A 398 10.22 1.23 -7.40
N ALA A 399 10.56 1.33 -6.12
CA ALA A 399 11.16 0.23 -5.38
C ALA A 399 10.20 -0.98 -5.25
N TYR A 400 8.91 -0.76 -4.99
CA TYR A 400 7.92 -1.83 -4.96
C TYR A 400 7.76 -2.52 -6.32
N GLY A 401 7.58 -1.74 -7.38
CA GLY A 401 7.39 -2.25 -8.74
C GLY A 401 8.58 -3.09 -9.22
N SER A 402 9.81 -2.72 -8.81
CA SER A 402 11.02 -3.50 -9.13
C SER A 402 11.21 -4.76 -8.27
N LEU A 403 10.47 -4.90 -7.17
CA LEU A 403 10.41 -6.11 -6.34
C LEU A 403 9.25 -7.04 -6.70
N MET A 404 8.15 -6.49 -7.20
CA MET A 404 6.96 -7.26 -7.52
C MET A 404 7.11 -7.94 -8.87
N VAL A 405 7.33 -9.26 -8.85
CA VAL A 405 7.37 -10.10 -10.05
C VAL A 405 6.32 -11.18 -9.96
N ASP A 406 5.25 -11.04 -10.76
CA ASP A 406 4.35 -12.17 -11.04
C ASP A 406 4.84 -12.94 -12.28
N PRO A 407 5.36 -14.17 -12.13
CA PRO A 407 5.87 -14.94 -13.25
C PRO A 407 4.78 -15.39 -14.23
N ARG A 408 3.49 -15.36 -13.84
CA ARG A 408 2.37 -15.63 -14.76
C ARG A 408 2.19 -14.51 -15.79
N ARG A 409 2.72 -13.31 -15.53
CA ARG A 409 2.79 -12.20 -16.48
C ARG A 409 4.04 -12.24 -17.38
N LEU A 410 4.96 -13.18 -17.12
CA LEU A 410 6.16 -13.37 -17.95
C LEU A 410 5.90 -14.37 -19.08
N LEU A 411 6.66 -14.21 -20.17
CA LEU A 411 6.71 -15.10 -21.30
C LEU A 411 7.84 -16.13 -21.11
N GLY A 412 7.59 -17.36 -21.56
CA GLY A 412 8.60 -18.41 -21.70
C GLY A 412 9.57 -18.15 -22.85
N SER A 413 10.51 -19.07 -23.07
CA SER A 413 11.56 -18.93 -24.08
C SER A 413 11.06 -18.91 -25.54
N ASP A 414 9.82 -19.33 -25.78
CA ASP A 414 9.16 -19.23 -27.08
C ASP A 414 8.51 -17.86 -27.35
N LEU A 415 8.55 -16.95 -26.36
CA LEU A 415 7.95 -15.62 -26.37
C LEU A 415 6.44 -15.62 -26.63
N ARG A 416 5.76 -16.73 -26.37
CA ARG A 416 4.32 -16.92 -26.66
C ARG A 416 3.57 -17.51 -25.49
N THR A 417 4.15 -18.50 -24.82
CA THR A 417 3.53 -19.16 -23.67
C THR A 417 3.87 -18.40 -22.40
N ARG A 418 2.95 -18.44 -21.43
CA ARG A 418 3.24 -17.93 -20.07
C ARG A 418 4.35 -18.78 -19.43
N TYR A 419 5.20 -18.16 -18.62
CA TYR A 419 6.38 -18.82 -18.07
C TYR A 419 6.04 -19.96 -17.09
N GLY A 420 5.07 -19.76 -16.20
CA GLY A 420 4.64 -20.79 -15.25
C GLY A 420 3.29 -20.48 -14.60
N ASP A 421 2.70 -21.49 -13.97
CA ASP A 421 1.34 -21.43 -13.42
C ASP A 421 1.33 -21.19 -11.91
N THR A 422 2.32 -21.78 -11.21
CA THR A 422 2.52 -21.64 -9.77
C THR A 422 3.61 -20.60 -9.52
N PRO A 423 3.27 -19.40 -8.98
CA PRO A 423 4.23 -18.32 -8.85
C PRO A 423 5.50 -18.66 -8.07
N GLU A 424 5.37 -19.40 -6.97
CA GLU A 424 6.49 -19.76 -6.10
C GLU A 424 7.53 -20.62 -6.81
N ASP A 425 7.07 -21.70 -7.46
CA ASP A 425 7.95 -22.62 -8.20
C ASP A 425 8.63 -21.91 -9.37
N ALA A 426 7.86 -21.08 -10.10
CA ALA A 426 8.36 -20.32 -11.23
C ALA A 426 9.42 -19.27 -10.82
N LEU A 427 9.22 -18.57 -9.70
CA LEU A 427 10.21 -17.63 -9.17
C LEU A 427 11.48 -18.35 -8.69
N HIS A 428 11.34 -19.53 -8.08
CA HIS A 428 12.49 -20.35 -7.70
C HIS A 428 13.31 -20.79 -8.93
N GLU A 429 12.65 -21.21 -10.00
CA GLU A 429 13.29 -21.59 -11.26
C GLU A 429 13.99 -20.40 -11.94
N LEU A 430 13.34 -19.23 -11.99
CA LEU A 430 13.92 -18.00 -12.55
C LEU A 430 15.19 -17.60 -11.81
N ARG A 431 15.16 -17.58 -10.47
CA ARG A 431 16.31 -17.19 -9.65
C ARG A 431 17.47 -18.17 -9.70
N SER A 432 17.19 -19.45 -9.94
CA SER A 432 18.21 -20.46 -10.08
C SER A 432 18.83 -20.50 -11.48
N GLY A 433 18.29 -19.73 -12.44
CA GLY A 433 18.79 -19.63 -13.80
C GLY A 433 18.56 -20.86 -14.67
N HIS A 434 17.69 -21.78 -14.24
CA HIS A 434 17.41 -23.02 -14.98
C HIS A 434 16.69 -22.77 -16.31
N ARG A 435 15.81 -21.77 -16.34
CA ARG A 435 15.04 -21.39 -17.53
C ARG A 435 14.86 -19.86 -17.57
N PRO A 436 15.09 -19.21 -18.72
CA PRO A 436 14.93 -17.77 -18.83
C PRO A 436 13.47 -17.38 -19.04
N GLY A 437 13.05 -16.31 -18.36
CA GLY A 437 11.76 -15.66 -18.57
C GLY A 437 11.93 -14.31 -19.26
N PHE A 438 10.88 -13.85 -19.94
CA PHE A 438 10.89 -12.59 -20.68
C PHE A 438 9.68 -11.73 -20.31
N VAL A 439 9.89 -10.43 -20.23
CA VAL A 439 8.83 -9.43 -20.07
C VAL A 439 8.72 -8.59 -21.34
N ARG A 440 7.52 -8.10 -21.65
CA ARG A 440 7.33 -7.17 -22.76
C ARG A 440 7.87 -5.80 -22.37
N GLY A 441 8.69 -5.23 -23.24
CA GLY A 441 9.19 -3.88 -23.15
C GLY A 441 8.84 -3.07 -24.39
N TYR A 442 9.02 -1.76 -24.32
CA TYR A 442 8.77 -0.82 -25.41
C TYR A 442 10.05 -0.07 -25.74
N ARG A 443 10.62 -0.33 -26.93
CA ARG A 443 11.85 0.34 -27.38
C ARG A 443 11.56 1.80 -27.64
N LEU A 444 12.22 2.68 -26.88
CA LEU A 444 11.94 4.12 -26.91
C LEU A 444 12.35 4.78 -28.23
N ARG A 445 13.31 4.19 -28.96
CA ARG A 445 13.82 4.70 -30.23
C ARG A 445 12.79 4.62 -31.35
N ASP A 446 12.27 3.43 -31.61
CA ASP A 446 11.42 3.14 -32.76
C ASP A 446 9.98 2.83 -32.38
N GLN A 447 9.65 2.97 -31.08
CA GLN A 447 8.29 2.91 -30.55
C GLN A 447 7.61 1.56 -30.84
N ARG A 448 8.36 0.47 -30.64
CA ARG A 448 7.90 -0.90 -30.89
C ARG A 448 8.03 -1.78 -29.65
N PRO A 449 7.08 -2.73 -29.46
CA PRO A 449 7.24 -3.75 -28.45
C PRO A 449 8.45 -4.64 -28.75
N CYS A 450 9.10 -5.13 -27.71
CA CYS A 450 10.14 -6.16 -27.76
C CYS A 450 10.07 -7.05 -26.52
N ALA A 451 10.80 -8.17 -26.55
CA ALA A 451 11.00 -9.00 -25.37
C ALA A 451 12.28 -8.59 -24.66
N VAL A 452 12.23 -8.49 -23.33
CA VAL A 452 13.36 -8.17 -22.46
C VAL A 452 13.54 -9.33 -21.49
N PRO A 453 14.77 -9.86 -21.29
CA PRO A 453 15.02 -10.84 -20.22
C PRO A 453 14.54 -10.33 -18.86
N ALA A 454 13.75 -11.13 -18.15
CA ALA A 454 13.07 -10.71 -16.92
C ALA A 454 14.06 -10.23 -15.85
N GLU A 455 15.22 -10.87 -15.71
CA GLU A 455 16.26 -10.48 -14.75
C GLU A 455 16.88 -9.10 -14.99
N ARG A 456 16.72 -8.54 -16.20
CA ARG A 456 17.16 -7.19 -16.52
C ARG A 456 16.12 -6.14 -16.12
N ALA A 457 14.83 -6.47 -16.25
CA ALA A 457 13.75 -5.62 -15.78
C ALA A 457 13.59 -5.69 -14.26
N PHE A 458 13.86 -6.85 -13.66
CA PHE A 458 13.73 -7.11 -12.24
C PHE A 458 15.06 -7.64 -11.70
N ALA A 459 15.96 -6.71 -11.35
CA ALA A 459 17.32 -7.03 -10.91
C ALA A 459 17.38 -8.01 -9.72
N VAL A 460 16.32 -8.04 -8.89
CA VAL A 460 16.18 -8.96 -7.75
C VAL A 460 16.17 -10.44 -8.17
N LEU A 461 15.81 -10.76 -9.43
CA LEU A 461 15.82 -12.14 -9.95
C LEU A 461 17.23 -12.69 -10.15
N THR A 462 18.27 -11.85 -10.16
CA THR A 462 19.68 -12.30 -10.29
C THR A 462 20.20 -13.05 -9.05
N GLY A 463 19.40 -13.14 -7.99
CA GLY A 463 19.76 -13.81 -6.74
C GLY A 463 20.51 -12.93 -5.75
N THR A 464 21.05 -11.79 -6.19
CA THR A 464 21.67 -10.77 -5.33
C THR A 464 20.74 -9.59 -5.12
N ALA A 465 20.58 -9.16 -3.86
CA ALA A 465 19.84 -7.93 -3.56
C ALA A 465 20.55 -6.73 -4.21
N PRO A 466 19.83 -5.82 -4.86
CA PRO A 466 20.40 -4.58 -5.38
C PRO A 466 21.10 -3.76 -4.28
N PRO A 467 22.19 -3.07 -4.60
CA PRO A 467 22.96 -2.29 -3.62
C PRO A 467 22.22 -1.02 -3.16
N ALA A 468 21.24 -0.55 -3.91
CA ALA A 468 20.46 0.65 -3.60
C ALA A 468 19.06 0.56 -4.21
N TRP A 469 18.13 1.31 -3.62
CA TRP A 469 16.74 1.41 -4.04
C TRP A 469 16.32 2.87 -4.25
N PRO A 470 15.48 3.17 -5.25
CA PRO A 470 15.10 2.30 -6.37
C PRO A 470 16.32 1.90 -7.21
N VAL A 471 16.22 0.77 -7.91
CA VAL A 471 17.29 0.34 -8.83
C VAL A 471 17.44 1.31 -9.99
N THR A 472 18.65 1.47 -10.54
CA THR A 472 18.89 2.37 -11.68
C THR A 472 17.95 2.04 -12.83
N GLY A 473 17.22 3.06 -13.32
CA GLY A 473 16.21 2.92 -14.36
C GLY A 473 14.80 2.65 -13.84
N SER A 474 14.61 2.38 -12.55
CA SER A 474 13.29 2.31 -11.92
C SER A 474 12.87 3.71 -11.49
N ALA A 475 11.66 4.13 -11.89
CA ALA A 475 11.11 5.39 -11.48
C ALA A 475 9.58 5.39 -11.49
N ALA A 476 9.00 6.26 -10.67
CA ALA A 476 7.61 6.66 -10.76
C ALA A 476 7.51 8.18 -10.94
N GLY A 477 6.41 8.67 -11.49
CA GLY A 477 6.18 10.11 -11.72
C GLY A 477 4.69 10.46 -11.80
N TYR A 478 4.37 11.75 -11.83
CA TYR A 478 2.98 12.21 -11.98
C TYR A 478 2.43 12.02 -13.39
N THR A 479 3.30 11.75 -14.36
CA THR A 479 2.96 11.34 -15.72
C THR A 479 3.87 10.21 -16.19
N TRP A 480 3.43 9.45 -17.20
CA TRP A 480 4.29 8.44 -17.84
C TRP A 480 5.59 9.04 -18.40
N ARG A 481 5.51 10.23 -19.00
CA ARG A 481 6.69 10.95 -19.51
C ARG A 481 7.69 11.26 -18.39
N GLU A 482 7.21 11.80 -17.28
CA GLU A 482 8.06 12.13 -16.15
C GLU A 482 8.74 10.88 -15.58
N ALA A 483 8.01 9.77 -15.45
CA ALA A 483 8.59 8.50 -15.00
C ALA A 483 9.74 8.04 -15.94
N LEU A 484 9.54 8.12 -17.26
CA LEU A 484 10.58 7.82 -18.25
C LEU A 484 11.79 8.76 -18.14
N GLU A 485 11.56 10.06 -17.99
CA GLU A 485 12.62 11.07 -17.84
C GLU A 485 13.44 10.81 -16.58
N ARG A 486 12.80 10.54 -15.44
CA ARG A 486 13.47 10.19 -14.17
C ARG A 486 14.31 8.91 -14.30
N ALA A 487 13.75 7.87 -14.91
CA ALA A 487 14.46 6.60 -15.16
C ALA A 487 15.70 6.79 -16.04
N LEU A 488 15.57 7.53 -17.16
CA LEU A 488 16.68 7.79 -18.09
C LEU A 488 17.73 8.74 -17.51
N LEU A 489 17.35 9.72 -16.69
CA LEU A 489 18.29 10.56 -15.96
C LEU A 489 19.15 9.71 -15.01
N GLY A 490 18.56 8.73 -14.31
CA GLY A 490 19.31 7.76 -13.51
C GLY A 490 20.39 7.02 -14.33
N HIS A 491 20.05 6.57 -15.53
CA HIS A 491 21.02 5.99 -16.47
C HIS A 491 22.08 6.98 -16.94
N CYS A 492 21.70 8.21 -17.27
CA CYS A 492 22.63 9.26 -17.68
C CYS A 492 23.63 9.57 -16.57
N ARG A 493 23.20 9.61 -15.30
CA ARG A 493 24.09 9.78 -14.14
C ARG A 493 25.10 8.63 -14.06
N ALA A 494 24.65 7.38 -14.17
CA ALA A 494 25.53 6.22 -14.13
C ALA A 494 26.53 6.20 -15.30
N LEU A 495 26.09 6.54 -16.50
CA LEU A 495 26.94 6.67 -17.69
C LEU A 495 27.96 7.80 -17.54
N ALA A 496 27.55 8.96 -17.05
CA ALA A 496 28.43 10.11 -16.85
C ALA A 496 29.54 9.80 -15.85
N LEU A 497 29.21 9.16 -14.71
CA LEU A 497 30.21 8.73 -13.73
C LEU A 497 31.20 7.70 -14.31
N ARG A 498 30.71 6.73 -15.10
CA ARG A 498 31.56 5.76 -15.80
C ARG A 498 32.50 6.43 -16.80
N HIS A 499 32.00 7.37 -17.61
CA HIS A 499 32.82 8.10 -18.58
C HIS A 499 33.80 9.04 -17.90
N ALA A 500 33.40 9.68 -16.79
CA ALA A 500 34.28 10.53 -16.00
C ALA A 500 35.46 9.74 -15.42
N ALA A 501 35.24 8.53 -14.93
CA ALA A 501 36.29 7.64 -14.44
C ALA A 501 37.31 7.22 -15.51
N ALA A 502 36.92 7.23 -16.79
CA ALA A 502 37.79 6.91 -17.93
C ALA A 502 38.37 8.16 -18.63
N SER A 503 38.01 9.36 -18.17
CA SER A 503 38.41 10.62 -18.81
C SER A 503 39.87 10.94 -18.52
N THR A 504 40.51 11.59 -19.49
CA THR A 504 41.84 12.21 -19.34
C THR A 504 41.79 13.73 -19.51
N THR A 505 40.63 14.27 -19.86
CA THR A 505 40.40 15.68 -20.10
C THR A 505 39.76 16.34 -18.88
N PRO A 506 40.28 17.48 -18.39
CA PRO A 506 39.71 18.18 -17.25
C PRO A 506 38.28 18.69 -17.51
N PHE A 507 37.43 18.59 -16.49
CA PHE A 507 36.05 19.08 -16.51
C PHE A 507 35.99 20.55 -16.08
N PRO A 508 35.31 21.44 -16.84
CA PRO A 508 35.18 22.84 -16.48
C PRO A 508 34.59 23.03 -15.08
N ALA A 509 35.17 23.93 -14.30
CA ALA A 509 34.59 24.32 -13.02
C ALA A 509 33.50 25.39 -13.23
N VAL A 510 32.39 25.28 -12.50
CA VAL A 510 31.27 26.23 -12.55
C VAL A 510 31.25 27.02 -11.24
N GLY A 511 31.34 28.34 -11.34
CA GLY A 511 31.21 29.21 -10.17
C GLY A 511 29.75 29.32 -9.73
N LEU A 512 29.45 29.00 -8.47
CA LEU A 512 28.08 29.04 -7.91
C LEU A 512 27.38 30.40 -8.05
N SER A 513 28.13 31.50 -8.05
CA SER A 513 27.58 32.85 -8.27
C SER A 513 27.09 33.09 -9.70
N ALA A 514 27.69 32.39 -10.68
CA ALA A 514 27.37 32.49 -12.10
C ALA A 514 26.51 31.31 -12.60
N ALA A 515 26.20 30.35 -11.73
CA ALA A 515 25.38 29.19 -12.04
C ALA A 515 23.94 29.61 -12.36
N PRO A 516 23.34 29.15 -13.48
CA PRO A 516 21.93 29.38 -13.75
C PRO A 516 21.09 28.55 -12.76
N LEU A 517 20.30 29.22 -11.93
CA LEU A 517 19.47 28.59 -10.91
C LEU A 517 18.02 29.04 -11.09
N ASP A 518 17.09 28.14 -10.81
CA ASP A 518 15.69 28.48 -10.62
C ASP A 518 15.46 29.11 -9.23
N GLU A 519 14.23 29.52 -8.94
CA GLU A 519 13.87 30.13 -7.64
C GLU A 519 14.28 29.24 -6.46
N GLN A 520 14.13 27.92 -6.62
CA GLN A 520 14.46 26.97 -5.56
C GLN A 520 15.96 26.81 -5.37
N GLY A 521 16.73 26.73 -6.47
CA GLY A 521 18.19 26.73 -6.44
C GLY A 521 18.75 27.99 -5.81
N GLU A 522 18.12 29.15 -6.05
CA GLU A 522 18.47 30.41 -5.41
C GLU A 522 18.28 30.37 -3.89
N ARG A 523 17.18 29.77 -3.42
CA ARG A 523 16.96 29.53 -1.98
C ARG A 523 18.05 28.64 -1.39
N TYR A 524 18.38 27.52 -2.04
CA TYR A 524 19.45 26.61 -1.58
C TYR A 524 20.82 27.29 -1.54
N ARG A 525 21.14 28.10 -2.56
CA ARG A 525 22.35 28.92 -2.58
C ARG A 525 22.40 29.89 -1.39
N GLY A 526 21.28 30.52 -1.06
CA GLY A 526 21.15 31.36 0.13
C GLY A 526 21.42 30.59 1.43
N THR A 527 20.82 29.41 1.59
CA THR A 527 21.03 28.53 2.76
C THR A 527 22.47 28.07 2.88
N LEU A 528 23.09 27.59 1.79
CA LEU A 528 24.50 27.19 1.78
C LEU A 528 25.41 28.36 2.20
N ARG A 529 25.16 29.57 1.69
CA ARG A 529 25.90 30.77 2.08
C ARG A 529 25.75 31.08 3.57
N ALA A 530 24.53 30.96 4.12
CA ALA A 530 24.28 31.18 5.54
C ALA A 530 25.00 30.15 6.43
N LEU A 531 25.15 28.92 5.93
CA LEU A 531 25.90 27.84 6.59
C LEU A 531 27.43 27.93 6.37
N GLY A 532 27.91 28.90 5.57
CA GLY A 532 29.33 29.03 5.23
C GLY A 532 29.85 27.94 4.29
N LEU A 533 28.96 27.27 3.55
CA LEU A 533 29.30 26.20 2.61
C LEU A 533 29.44 26.76 1.19
N THR A 534 30.56 26.44 0.56
CA THR A 534 30.85 26.81 -0.84
C THR A 534 31.21 25.56 -1.64
N PRO A 535 30.25 24.93 -2.34
CA PRO A 535 30.54 23.75 -3.14
C PRO A 535 31.41 24.10 -4.35
N GLU A 536 32.38 23.22 -4.65
CA GLU A 536 33.06 23.17 -5.94
C GLU A 536 32.17 22.38 -6.91
N ILE A 537 31.90 22.94 -8.09
CA ILE A 537 31.00 22.36 -9.08
C ILE A 537 31.79 22.11 -10.36
N HIS A 538 31.67 20.91 -10.92
CA HIS A 538 32.29 20.53 -12.20
C HIS A 538 31.21 20.15 -13.22
N ASP A 539 31.29 20.69 -14.44
CA ASP A 539 30.38 20.38 -15.53
C ASP A 539 30.82 19.10 -16.25
N LEU A 540 30.04 18.04 -16.10
CA LEU A 540 30.21 16.75 -16.77
C LEU A 540 29.29 16.64 -18.01
N GLY A 541 28.47 17.65 -18.28
CA GLY A 541 27.41 17.58 -19.28
C GLY A 541 27.92 17.39 -20.71
N GLY A 542 29.15 17.82 -21.00
CA GLY A 542 29.81 17.56 -22.28
C GLY A 542 30.03 16.08 -22.60
N LEU A 543 30.03 15.18 -21.59
CA LEU A 543 30.24 13.75 -21.81
C LEU A 543 29.09 13.08 -22.56
N LEU A 544 27.85 13.53 -22.31
CA LEU A 544 26.63 12.92 -22.83
C LEU A 544 25.74 13.90 -23.60
N GLY A 545 26.06 15.20 -23.55
CA GLY A 545 25.17 16.26 -24.04
C GLY A 545 23.93 16.49 -23.16
N VAL A 546 23.98 16.04 -21.89
CA VAL A 546 22.89 16.12 -20.90
C VAL A 546 23.38 16.96 -19.71
N PRO A 547 22.58 17.87 -19.14
CA PRO A 547 22.97 18.59 -17.92
C PRO A 547 23.39 17.63 -16.80
N CYS A 548 24.66 17.69 -16.41
CA CYS A 548 25.26 16.81 -15.42
C CYS A 548 26.37 17.53 -14.68
N TYR A 549 26.30 17.60 -13.36
CA TYR A 549 27.22 18.37 -12.53
C TYR A 549 27.67 17.57 -11.32
N LEU A 550 28.98 17.56 -11.05
CA LEU A 550 29.56 16.94 -9.87
C LEU A 550 29.88 18.00 -8.82
N PHE A 551 29.43 17.76 -7.58
CA PHE A 551 29.56 18.68 -6.45
C PHE A 551 30.56 18.13 -5.44
N ARG A 552 31.42 19.01 -4.93
CA ARG A 552 32.36 18.71 -3.84
C ARG A 552 32.25 19.76 -2.75
N VAL A 553 32.36 19.36 -1.50
CA VAL A 553 32.43 20.27 -0.35
C VAL A 553 33.66 19.92 0.48
N ALA A 554 34.48 20.92 0.80
CA ALA A 554 35.70 20.76 1.59
C ALA A 554 36.63 19.64 1.07
N GLY A 555 36.66 19.43 -0.25
CA GLY A 555 37.49 18.41 -0.88
C GLY A 555 36.87 17.00 -0.93
N THR A 556 35.62 16.81 -0.49
CA THR A 556 34.91 15.53 -0.54
C THR A 556 33.83 15.58 -1.64
N PRO A 557 33.70 14.57 -2.50
CA PRO A 557 32.60 14.51 -3.47
C PRO A 557 31.29 14.24 -2.73
N VAL A 558 30.26 15.03 -3.04
CA VAL A 558 28.98 14.99 -2.33
C VAL A 558 27.87 14.43 -3.21
N SER A 559 27.82 14.85 -4.47
CA SER A 559 26.80 14.38 -5.40
C SER A 559 27.21 14.50 -6.86
N CYS A 560 26.51 13.78 -7.72
CA CYS A 560 26.55 13.91 -9.17
C CYS A 560 25.10 14.05 -9.63
N ALA A 561 24.69 15.29 -9.91
CA ALA A 561 23.31 15.63 -10.19
C ALA A 561 23.07 15.77 -11.70
N VAL A 562 21.91 15.31 -12.15
CA VAL A 562 21.48 15.33 -13.55
C VAL A 562 20.09 15.95 -13.64
N GLY A 563 19.76 16.53 -14.79
CA GLY A 563 18.44 17.13 -14.99
C GLY A 563 18.14 17.41 -16.45
N LEU A 564 16.87 17.71 -16.73
CA LEU A 564 16.42 18.11 -18.07
C LEU A 564 16.95 19.50 -18.47
N THR A 565 17.20 20.35 -17.50
CA THR A 565 17.85 21.65 -17.71
C THR A 565 19.02 21.83 -16.77
N SER A 566 19.90 22.76 -17.09
CA SER A 566 21.05 23.09 -16.24
C SER A 566 20.61 23.63 -14.89
N GLU A 567 19.55 24.43 -14.85
CA GLU A 567 18.94 24.93 -13.61
C GLU A 567 18.50 23.77 -12.72
N ARG A 568 17.70 22.83 -13.25
CA ARG A 568 17.20 21.69 -12.46
C ARG A 568 18.32 20.78 -11.97
N ALA A 569 19.33 20.52 -12.80
CA ALA A 569 20.48 19.69 -12.42
C ALA A 569 21.33 20.36 -11.33
N LEU A 570 21.56 21.67 -11.44
CA LEU A 570 22.28 22.44 -10.42
C LEU A 570 21.48 22.52 -9.12
N THR A 571 20.17 22.81 -9.18
CA THR A 571 19.27 22.83 -8.03
C THR A 571 19.25 21.49 -7.30
N ALA A 572 19.19 20.36 -8.02
CA ALA A 572 19.28 19.02 -7.43
C ALA A 572 20.63 18.78 -6.73
N GLY A 573 21.74 19.22 -7.34
CA GLY A 573 23.05 19.07 -6.70
C GLY A 573 23.24 19.95 -5.46
N LEU A 574 22.64 21.15 -5.43
CA LEU A 574 22.60 21.99 -4.22
C LEU A 574 21.72 21.39 -3.12
N LEU A 575 20.59 20.76 -3.49
CA LEU A 575 19.75 19.99 -2.57
C LEU A 575 20.56 18.85 -1.93
N ASP A 576 21.23 18.01 -2.73
CA ASP A 576 22.05 16.91 -2.22
C ASP A 576 23.20 17.44 -1.34
N THR A 577 23.78 18.59 -1.68
CA THR A 577 24.81 19.24 -0.87
C THR A 577 24.30 19.64 0.51
N LEU A 578 23.10 20.22 0.58
CA LEU A 578 22.44 20.56 1.84
C LEU A 578 22.05 19.31 2.62
N LEU A 579 21.55 18.27 1.95
CA LEU A 579 21.17 17.00 2.58
C LEU A 579 22.38 16.31 3.19
N HIS A 580 23.51 16.26 2.47
CA HIS A 580 24.78 15.76 2.98
C HIS A 580 25.23 16.52 4.23
N TYR A 581 25.20 17.86 4.18
CA TYR A 581 25.50 18.67 5.37
C TYR A 581 24.59 18.32 6.55
N GLN A 582 23.26 18.29 6.32
CA GLN A 582 22.27 18.00 7.35
C GLN A 582 22.51 16.62 7.99
N ALA A 583 22.65 15.58 7.17
CA ALA A 583 22.88 14.21 7.61
C ALA A 583 24.13 14.09 8.50
N HIS A 584 25.25 14.68 8.06
CA HIS A 584 26.51 14.57 8.79
C HIS A 584 26.60 15.51 10.00
N HIS A 585 26.03 16.72 9.91
CA HIS A 585 26.05 17.69 11.00
C HIS A 585 25.21 17.22 12.19
N PHE A 586 24.04 16.65 11.93
CA PHE A 586 23.12 16.19 12.98
C PHE A 586 23.28 14.70 13.34
N GLY A 587 24.12 13.95 12.63
CA GLY A 587 24.42 12.56 12.96
C GLY A 587 23.36 11.55 12.49
N ASP A 588 22.66 11.87 11.40
CA ASP A 588 21.63 11.04 10.79
C ASP A 588 22.10 10.47 9.43
N PRO A 589 23.04 9.50 9.41
CA PRO A 589 23.61 8.99 8.15
C PRO A 589 22.62 8.24 7.26
N GLU A 590 21.45 7.87 7.78
CA GLU A 590 20.43 7.09 7.07
C GLU A 590 19.87 7.79 5.83
N TYR A 591 19.75 9.12 5.86
CA TYR A 591 19.30 9.92 4.72
C TYR A 591 20.43 10.65 3.97
N ALA A 592 21.69 10.32 4.27
CA ALA A 592 22.81 10.91 3.53
C ALA A 592 22.69 10.54 2.02
N PRO A 593 22.98 11.48 1.10
CA PRO A 593 23.02 11.16 -0.31
C PRO A 593 24.00 10.01 -0.60
N PRO A 594 23.74 9.18 -1.63
CA PRO A 594 24.63 8.10 -2.00
C PRO A 594 26.04 8.60 -2.34
N GLU A 595 27.06 7.86 -1.89
CA GLU A 595 28.46 8.19 -2.20
C GLU A 595 28.70 8.24 -3.72
N VAL A 596 29.55 9.19 -4.13
CA VAL A 596 29.96 9.39 -5.51
C VAL A 596 31.47 9.34 -5.64
N PRO A 597 32.04 8.75 -6.71
CA PRO A 597 33.48 8.77 -6.94
C PRO A 597 34.02 10.20 -7.02
N ASP A 598 35.21 10.44 -6.45
CA ASP A 598 35.86 11.76 -6.56
C ASP A 598 36.48 11.97 -7.95
N LEU A 599 36.58 13.24 -8.36
CA LEU A 599 37.37 13.66 -9.51
C LEU A 599 38.83 13.86 -9.10
N PRO A 600 39.80 13.16 -9.71
CA PRO A 600 41.22 13.40 -9.49
C PRO A 600 41.62 14.87 -9.76
N PRO A 601 42.62 15.44 -9.05
CA PRO A 601 43.05 16.83 -9.23
C PRO A 601 43.35 17.23 -10.68
N GLU A 602 43.92 16.32 -11.46
CA GLU A 602 44.22 16.49 -12.89
C GLU A 602 42.97 16.63 -13.76
N LEU A 603 41.82 16.10 -13.34
CA LEU A 603 40.55 16.24 -14.05
C LEU A 603 39.75 17.46 -13.60
N ARG A 604 40.27 18.27 -12.67
CA ARG A 604 39.62 19.50 -12.19
C ARG A 604 40.03 20.68 -13.06
N GLY A 605 39.18 21.01 -14.02
CA GLY A 605 39.41 22.10 -14.97
C GLY A 605 39.29 23.49 -14.35
N ARG A 606 39.62 24.50 -15.16
CA ARG A 606 39.53 25.91 -14.75
C ARG A 606 38.07 26.38 -14.72
N PRO A 607 37.75 27.43 -13.93
CA PRO A 607 36.45 28.09 -13.98
C PRO A 607 36.10 28.56 -15.40
N GLN A 608 34.89 28.26 -15.85
CA GLN A 608 34.35 28.73 -17.12
C GLN A 608 32.92 29.23 -16.94
N THR A 609 32.42 29.98 -17.92
CA THR A 609 31.00 30.33 -17.98
C THR A 609 30.20 29.04 -18.16
N PRO A 610 29.24 28.72 -17.27
CA PRO A 610 28.44 27.50 -17.40
C PRO A 610 27.67 27.49 -18.72
N GLU A 611 27.75 26.37 -19.43
CA GLU A 611 26.98 26.15 -20.64
C GLU A 611 25.54 25.78 -20.27
N THR A 612 24.58 26.62 -20.65
CA THR A 612 23.16 26.32 -20.42
C THR A 612 22.68 25.28 -21.42
N ARG A 613 22.36 24.09 -20.90
CA ARG A 613 21.78 22.97 -21.66
C ARG A 613 20.34 22.73 -21.23
N SER A 614 19.48 22.43 -22.21
CA SER A 614 18.08 22.02 -22.04
C SER A 614 17.80 20.86 -22.98
N VAL A 615 17.34 19.75 -22.43
CA VAL A 615 17.14 18.49 -23.14
C VAL A 615 15.74 17.94 -22.87
N GLY A 616 15.15 17.29 -23.87
CA GLY A 616 13.93 16.50 -23.72
C GLY A 616 14.20 15.01 -23.73
N LEU A 617 13.14 14.21 -23.60
CA LEU A 617 13.19 12.75 -23.58
C LEU A 617 14.03 12.14 -24.72
N ASP A 618 13.85 12.62 -25.97
CA ASP A 618 14.58 12.09 -27.12
C ASP A 618 16.11 12.28 -27.00
N ALA A 619 16.56 13.35 -26.35
CA ALA A 619 17.98 13.59 -26.13
C ALA A 619 18.55 12.65 -25.06
N LEU A 620 17.78 12.32 -24.02
CA LEU A 620 18.16 11.30 -23.03
C LEU A 620 18.25 9.90 -23.67
N VAL A 621 17.29 9.55 -24.53
CA VAL A 621 17.34 8.30 -25.29
C VAL A 621 18.59 8.25 -26.16
N ARG A 622 18.87 9.32 -26.92
CA ARG A 622 20.09 9.41 -27.73
C ARG A 622 21.36 9.30 -26.89
N ALA A 623 21.41 9.89 -25.69
CA ALA A 623 22.59 9.80 -24.82
C ALA A 623 22.92 8.33 -24.46
N ALA A 624 21.91 7.52 -24.17
CA ALA A 624 22.08 6.09 -23.93
C ALA A 624 22.45 5.32 -25.22
N GLU A 625 21.94 5.72 -26.39
CA GLU A 625 22.31 5.12 -27.67
C GLU A 625 23.76 5.36 -28.06
N HIS A 626 24.29 6.55 -27.82
CA HIS A 626 25.71 6.84 -28.06
C HIS A 626 26.64 6.00 -27.17
N ALA A 627 26.14 5.51 -26.03
CA ALA A 627 26.84 4.55 -25.19
C ALA A 627 26.73 3.08 -25.69
N GLY A 628 26.12 2.85 -26.86
CA GLY A 628 26.00 1.54 -27.49
C GLY A 628 24.80 0.72 -27.00
N THR A 629 23.80 1.35 -26.40
CA THR A 629 22.65 0.65 -25.79
C THR A 629 21.30 1.14 -26.33
N CYS A 630 20.26 0.31 -26.29
CA CYS A 630 18.91 0.64 -26.69
C CYS A 630 18.01 0.73 -25.44
N PRO A 631 17.52 1.93 -25.06
CA PRO A 631 16.60 2.07 -23.94
C PRO A 631 15.26 1.41 -24.23
N VAL A 632 14.85 0.51 -23.33
CA VAL A 632 13.55 -0.18 -23.39
C VAL A 632 12.78 0.10 -22.11
N ALA A 633 11.58 0.64 -22.24
CA ALA A 633 10.68 0.88 -21.12
C ALA A 633 9.82 -0.36 -20.82
N VAL A 634 9.82 -0.80 -19.58
CA VAL A 634 9.00 -1.90 -19.06
C VAL A 634 8.09 -1.32 -17.98
N PRO A 635 6.76 -1.24 -18.20
CA PRO A 635 5.82 -0.90 -17.15
C PRO A 635 5.95 -1.86 -15.96
N LEU A 636 6.02 -1.32 -14.74
CA LEU A 636 6.14 -2.13 -13.52
C LEU A 636 4.73 -2.47 -12.99
N ASP A 637 4.01 -3.30 -13.76
CA ASP A 637 2.57 -3.52 -13.61
C ASP A 637 2.15 -4.89 -13.06
N HIS A 638 3.05 -5.59 -12.40
CA HIS A 638 2.81 -6.96 -11.91
C HIS A 638 1.91 -7.05 -10.66
N ASP A 639 1.54 -5.92 -10.05
CA ASP A 639 0.46 -5.82 -9.05
C ASP A 639 -0.63 -4.87 -9.57
N PRO A 640 -1.76 -5.39 -10.07
CA PRO A 640 -2.82 -4.57 -10.67
C PRO A 640 -3.45 -3.56 -9.71
N GLU A 641 -3.48 -3.85 -8.40
CA GLU A 641 -4.04 -2.94 -7.41
C GLU A 641 -3.11 -1.73 -7.20
N VAL A 642 -1.80 -1.94 -7.27
CA VAL A 642 -0.81 -0.86 -7.25
C VAL A 642 -0.83 -0.08 -8.56
N SER A 643 -0.81 -0.75 -9.71
CA SER A 643 -0.78 -0.09 -11.03
C SER A 643 -2.02 0.75 -11.32
N ARG A 644 -3.20 0.36 -10.79
CA ARG A 644 -4.41 1.18 -10.90
C ARG A 644 -4.29 2.50 -10.14
N ARG A 645 -3.57 2.49 -9.01
CA ARG A 645 -3.36 3.65 -8.13
C ARG A 645 -2.19 4.52 -8.60
N MET A 646 -1.09 3.89 -9.00
CA MET A 646 0.12 4.52 -9.51
C MET A 646 0.52 3.92 -10.87
N PRO A 647 -0.17 4.29 -11.97
CA PRO A 647 0.07 3.71 -13.30
C PRO A 647 1.42 4.10 -13.88
N TYR A 648 1.96 5.25 -13.48
CA TYR A 648 3.18 5.82 -14.03
C TYR A 648 4.43 5.32 -13.30
N THR A 649 4.63 4.00 -13.31
CA THR A 649 5.80 3.33 -12.73
C THR A 649 6.49 2.50 -13.81
N VAL A 650 7.79 2.70 -14.00
CA VAL A 650 8.54 2.13 -15.12
C VAL A 650 9.92 1.66 -14.69
N GLN A 651 10.40 0.59 -15.32
CA GLN A 651 11.80 0.25 -15.40
C GLN A 651 12.28 0.52 -16.83
N VAL A 652 13.23 1.43 -17.00
CA VAL A 652 13.99 1.54 -18.25
C VAL A 652 15.22 0.64 -18.15
N VAL A 653 15.38 -0.28 -19.08
CA VAL A 653 16.60 -1.10 -19.22
C VAL A 653 17.40 -0.62 -20.41
N LEU A 654 18.74 -0.71 -20.31
CA LEU A 654 19.63 -0.43 -21.43
C LEU A 654 19.98 -1.77 -22.11
N ASP A 655 19.37 -2.05 -23.26
CA ASP A 655 19.60 -3.26 -24.04
C ASP A 655 20.83 -3.17 -24.94
N ASN A 656 21.65 -4.22 -25.08
CA ASN A 656 22.82 -4.17 -25.97
C ASN A 656 22.51 -4.65 -27.40
N GLY A 657 21.25 -5.03 -27.67
CA GLY A 657 20.82 -5.55 -28.96
C GLY A 657 20.92 -7.06 -29.06
#